data_AF-A0A931UA74-F1
#
_entry.id   AF-A0A931UA74-F1
#
_cell.length_a   1.000
_cell.length_b   1.000
_cell.length_c   1.000
_cell.angle_alpha   90.00
_cell.angle_beta   90.00
_cell.angle_gamma   90.00
#
_symmetry.space_group_name_H-M   'P 1'
#
loop_
_entity.id
_entity.type
_entity.pdbx_description
1 polymer ?
#
loop_
_entity_poly.entity_id
_entity_poly.type
_entity_poly.pdbx_seq_one_letter_code
_entity_poly.pdbx_strand_id
1 'polypeptide(L)'
;MELIAFLFFITAPVFYLVGLIETFRAIFKPKSKQEEETQPLKSYSENLLLEELSEAVEANDLEKAKRILKVSEYKAQKVSSVGALKFEGTKTWFENWYSDNSIDLLLYLGAFLIIASAGTFVGFNWQSFSSEIKALLLGILTAAFFLAGFYLYFATKKVKRAGLTFIAIGSLLIPFNGWAWYNFVLKPEIGADVVWFFTSLVGVVIWALLAILIKRKFFLYLAGAGVLSTSESLVSISNLSFEYYTTAAVFSGFVFILAKMMTRAEKMIEDAGETFSYLAYVSIPVAIIASTWAFAWVGRGSFFTGMMTINLFLIALFFRIAHFLDSSENKPIFMIVSQVFGTLGVYSFVQAAKIELVWSLYIFAGLSILYWGLAVLFRKVGFKTESEGSATLSLIIAFGVYLVGLSSSSVENLHLVFFGTLIVLLFWNVFYWFKLNGVLYLKNASWYFVLWPLVKEINASVDVYPYYFVGLAAVIYLVSFAFPKRDEIATAYRYSGLVAALLWVIIFGIYSISSVKYNILELNALITSYFTGLLFALEASRSRRFDIGIVASVIFLGTLLWNFKYIELENVQFYSLPLAIYLFGLGFLARQKEKDYSDIVDLAAGAILILPTFVQAAGETNGYWYALLLGAEGVLILVLAISWNKVIYKYLGIAALVLAVISQTYEYLTSLPRWVIIGGVGLVFLAAAIYLLASRKEDK
;
A
#
# COMPACT_ATOMS: atom_id res chain seq x y z
N MET A 1 6.35 -9.43 25.48
CA MET A 1 5.21 -8.94 24.68
C MET A 1 5.38 -7.47 24.29
N GLU A 2 5.71 -6.57 25.20
CA GLU A 2 5.89 -5.13 24.91
C GLU A 2 6.96 -4.85 23.83
N LEU A 3 8.10 -5.53 23.85
CA LEU A 3 9.13 -5.39 22.80
C LEU A 3 8.68 -5.91 21.41
N ILE A 4 7.89 -6.99 21.37
CA ILE A 4 7.32 -7.51 20.12
C ILE A 4 6.24 -6.57 19.60
N ALA A 5 5.37 -6.06 20.49
CA ALA A 5 4.40 -5.03 20.16
C ALA A 5 5.09 -3.75 19.65
N PHE A 6 6.20 -3.33 20.27
CA PHE A 6 7.01 -2.19 19.86
C PHE A 6 7.70 -2.42 18.50
N LEU A 7 8.30 -3.60 18.27
CA LEU A 7 8.85 -3.98 16.97
C LEU A 7 7.77 -4.06 15.90
N PHE A 8 6.57 -4.55 16.20
CA PHE A 8 5.42 -4.55 15.29
C PHE A 8 4.92 -3.13 15.01
N PHE A 9 4.92 -2.27 16.02
CA PHE A 9 4.52 -0.86 15.94
C PHE A 9 5.55 0.01 15.19
N ILE A 10 6.82 -0.39 15.12
CA ILE A 10 7.85 0.28 14.31
C ILE A 10 7.92 -0.32 12.90
N THR A 11 7.81 -1.63 12.76
CA THR A 11 7.87 -2.28 11.45
C THR A 11 6.62 -2.01 10.63
N ALA A 12 5.42 -1.93 11.23
CA ALA A 12 4.20 -1.63 10.50
C ALA A 12 4.25 -0.27 9.78
N PRO A 13 4.65 0.86 10.42
CA PRO A 13 4.86 2.14 9.73
C PRO A 13 6.00 2.10 8.72
N VAL A 14 7.07 1.34 8.95
CA VAL A 14 8.19 1.24 7.98
C VAL A 14 7.74 0.47 6.73
N PHE A 15 7.00 -0.64 6.87
CA PHE A 15 6.42 -1.35 5.74
C PHE A 15 5.28 -0.57 5.09
N TYR A 16 4.49 0.20 5.85
CA TYR A 16 3.51 1.14 5.29
C TYR A 16 4.20 2.30 4.57
N LEU A 17 5.30 2.85 5.08
CA LEU A 17 6.07 3.91 4.43
C LEU A 17 6.76 3.41 3.18
N VAL A 18 7.36 2.20 3.20
CA VAL A 18 7.94 1.58 2.01
C VAL A 18 6.84 1.23 1.00
N GLY A 19 5.73 0.67 1.44
CA GLY A 19 4.57 0.38 0.60
C GLY A 19 3.93 1.64 0.02
N LEU A 20 3.83 2.72 0.79
CA LEU A 20 3.31 4.01 0.38
C LEU A 20 4.31 4.74 -0.51
N ILE A 21 5.62 4.65 -0.27
CA ILE A 21 6.67 5.14 -1.19
C ILE A 21 6.64 4.38 -2.51
N GLU A 22 6.46 3.05 -2.50
CA GLU A 22 6.33 2.25 -3.73
C GLU A 22 4.99 2.49 -4.43
N THR A 23 3.90 2.73 -3.69
CA THR A 23 2.60 3.10 -4.24
C THR A 23 2.65 4.52 -4.82
N PHE A 24 3.28 5.47 -4.15
CA PHE A 24 3.57 6.80 -4.69
C PHE A 24 4.53 6.70 -5.88
N ARG A 25 5.54 5.82 -5.85
CA ARG A 25 6.39 5.54 -7.03
C ARG A 25 5.63 4.87 -8.16
N ALA A 26 4.55 4.13 -7.91
CA ALA A 26 3.72 3.51 -8.93
C ALA A 26 2.69 4.50 -9.51
N ILE A 27 2.11 5.35 -8.65
CA ILE A 27 1.16 6.41 -9.02
C ILE A 27 1.87 7.57 -9.72
N PHE A 28 3.02 7.98 -9.19
CA PHE A 28 3.89 9.04 -9.69
C PHE A 28 5.10 8.52 -10.45
N LYS A 29 5.17 7.21 -10.74
CA LYS A 29 5.96 6.79 -11.89
C LYS A 29 5.31 7.56 -13.03
N PRO A 30 5.98 8.57 -13.64
CA PRO A 30 5.47 9.09 -14.89
C PRO A 30 5.25 7.83 -15.72
N LYS A 31 4.00 7.58 -16.17
CA LYS A 31 3.68 6.43 -17.03
C LYS A 31 4.84 6.37 -18.00
N SER A 32 5.78 5.44 -17.76
CA SER A 32 6.89 5.27 -18.66
C SER A 32 6.12 4.94 -19.91
N LYS A 33 6.17 5.87 -20.89
CA LYS A 33 5.72 5.62 -22.26
C LYS A 33 5.97 4.14 -22.44
N GLN A 34 4.89 3.36 -22.58
CA GLN A 34 5.02 1.94 -22.85
C GLN A 34 6.19 1.86 -23.80
N GLU A 35 7.22 1.15 -23.36
CA GLU A 35 8.28 0.73 -24.24
C GLU A 35 7.57 -0.21 -25.23
N GLU A 36 6.81 0.38 -26.17
CA GLU A 36 6.92 0.00 -27.55
C GLU A 36 8.41 -0.10 -27.77
N GLU A 37 8.81 -1.33 -28.06
CA GLU A 37 10.11 -1.88 -28.39
C GLU A 37 10.76 -1.16 -29.58
N THR A 38 10.58 0.15 -29.70
CA THR A 38 11.48 1.05 -30.38
C THR A 38 12.77 1.05 -29.57
N GLN A 39 13.70 0.19 -29.98
CA GLN A 39 15.14 0.38 -29.77
C GLN A 39 15.41 1.89 -29.77
N PRO A 40 16.19 2.44 -28.82
CA PRO A 40 16.49 3.85 -28.83
C PRO A 40 17.08 4.17 -30.18
N LEU A 41 16.25 4.79 -31.05
CA LEU A 41 16.70 5.51 -32.22
C LEU A 41 17.63 6.54 -31.60
N LYS A 42 18.93 6.20 -31.58
CA LYS A 42 20.03 7.13 -31.40
C LYS A 42 19.60 8.39 -32.10
N SER A 43 19.84 9.55 -31.50
CA SER A 43 19.57 10.84 -32.15
C SER A 43 20.34 10.91 -33.47
N TYR A 44 19.79 10.32 -34.52
CA TYR A 44 20.21 10.49 -35.89
C TYR A 44 19.98 11.97 -36.13
N SER A 45 21.07 12.71 -36.30
CA SER A 45 21.01 14.09 -36.78
C SER A 45 20.21 14.08 -38.08
N GLU A 46 19.42 15.12 -38.35
CA GLU A 46 18.62 15.20 -39.58
C GLU A 46 19.45 14.94 -40.84
N ASN A 47 20.74 15.31 -40.81
CA ASN A 47 21.70 15.04 -41.88
C ASN A 47 21.88 13.55 -42.16
N LEU A 48 21.90 12.70 -41.12
CA LEU A 48 22.12 11.26 -41.27
C LEU A 48 20.87 10.55 -41.85
N LEU A 49 19.67 11.07 -41.57
CA LEU A 49 18.43 10.58 -42.20
C LEU A 49 18.31 11.02 -43.67
N LEU A 50 18.80 12.21 -44.02
CA LEU A 50 18.83 12.68 -45.40
C LEU A 50 19.85 11.90 -46.24
N GLU A 51 20.99 11.54 -45.65
CA GLU A 51 22.02 10.71 -46.29
C GLU A 51 21.51 9.28 -46.52
N GLU A 52 20.91 8.63 -45.51
CA GLU A 52 20.31 7.29 -45.67
C GLU A 52 19.12 7.28 -46.66
N LEU A 53 18.35 8.38 -46.74
CA LEU A 53 17.28 8.52 -47.73
C LEU A 53 17.85 8.70 -49.14
N SER A 54 18.91 9.50 -49.30
CA SER A 54 19.61 9.69 -50.57
C SER A 54 20.17 8.37 -51.08
N GLU A 55 20.87 7.61 -50.23
CA GLU A 55 21.39 6.29 -50.58
C GLU A 55 20.28 5.31 -50.97
N ALA A 56 19.15 5.30 -50.24
CA ALA A 56 18.02 4.43 -50.56
C ALA A 56 17.36 4.78 -51.91
N VAL A 57 17.29 6.07 -52.26
CA VAL A 57 16.76 6.54 -53.55
C VAL A 57 17.72 6.23 -54.69
N GLU A 58 19.03 6.44 -54.50
CA GLU A 58 20.06 6.08 -55.50
C GLU A 58 20.12 4.56 -55.73
N ALA A 59 19.92 3.76 -54.69
CA ALA A 59 19.83 2.30 -54.78
C ALA A 59 18.46 1.79 -55.32
N ASN A 60 17.50 2.69 -55.57
CA ASN A 60 16.13 2.37 -56.01
C ASN A 60 15.35 1.45 -55.05
N ASP A 61 15.68 1.49 -53.74
CA ASP A 61 15.03 0.72 -52.68
C ASP A 61 13.82 1.50 -52.12
N LEU A 62 12.71 1.39 -52.84
CA LEU A 62 11.44 2.04 -52.53
C LEU A 62 10.85 1.64 -51.16
N GLU A 63 11.19 0.47 -50.62
CA GLU A 63 10.67 0.03 -49.32
C GLU A 63 11.41 0.71 -48.16
N LYS A 64 12.74 0.78 -48.27
CA LYS A 64 13.59 1.47 -47.29
C LYS A 64 13.30 2.97 -47.27
N ALA A 65 13.17 3.60 -48.44
CA ALA A 65 12.82 5.02 -48.55
C ALA A 65 11.45 5.33 -47.92
N LYS A 66 10.44 4.47 -48.13
CA LYS A 66 9.12 4.61 -47.50
C LYS A 66 9.16 4.50 -45.97
N ARG A 67 9.99 3.60 -45.42
CA ARG A 67 10.15 3.49 -43.96
C ARG A 67 10.79 4.74 -43.37
N ILE A 68 11.83 5.29 -44.02
CA ILE A 68 12.52 6.50 -43.58
C ILE A 68 11.57 7.72 -43.62
N LEU A 69 10.80 7.87 -44.70
CA LEU A 69 9.76 8.91 -44.81
C LEU A 69 8.66 8.78 -43.75
N LYS A 70 8.24 7.56 -43.41
CA LYS A 70 7.22 7.35 -42.36
C LYS A 70 7.74 7.74 -40.97
N VAL A 71 9.03 7.52 -40.72
CA VAL A 71 9.71 7.97 -39.49
C VAL A 71 9.86 9.49 -39.46
N SER A 72 10.14 10.12 -40.61
CA SER A 72 10.22 11.59 -40.70
C SER A 72 8.86 12.26 -40.55
N GLU A 73 7.79 11.69 -41.12
CA GLU A 73 6.40 12.14 -40.92
C GLU A 73 5.96 11.96 -39.47
N TYR A 74 6.30 10.84 -38.83
CA TYR A 74 6.01 10.63 -37.40
C TYR A 74 6.80 11.63 -36.54
N LYS A 75 8.05 11.96 -36.89
CA LYS A 75 8.84 13.00 -36.23
C LYS A 75 8.25 14.39 -36.49
N ALA A 76 7.77 14.70 -37.69
CA ALA A 76 7.12 15.97 -38.02
C ALA A 76 5.76 16.10 -37.31
N GLN A 77 5.00 15.00 -37.16
CA GLN A 77 3.76 14.96 -36.40
C GLN A 77 4.01 15.03 -34.88
N LYS A 78 5.13 14.47 -34.42
CA LYS A 78 5.59 14.55 -33.02
C LYS A 78 6.23 15.89 -32.70
N VAL A 79 6.90 16.55 -33.62
CA VAL A 79 7.48 17.90 -33.47
C VAL A 79 6.41 18.97 -33.70
N SER A 80 5.37 18.72 -34.50
CA SER A 80 4.18 19.58 -34.55
C SER A 80 3.27 19.37 -33.33
N SER A 81 3.17 18.17 -32.75
CA SER A 81 2.46 17.96 -31.47
C SER A 81 3.29 18.36 -30.24
N VAL A 82 4.62 18.30 -30.29
CA VAL A 82 5.53 18.82 -29.25
C VAL A 82 5.80 20.32 -29.41
N GLY A 83 5.72 20.84 -30.63
CA GLY A 83 5.72 22.27 -30.95
C GLY A 83 4.35 22.94 -30.76
N ALA A 84 3.26 22.16 -30.82
CA ALA A 84 1.95 22.53 -30.29
C ALA A 84 1.87 22.36 -28.77
N LEU A 85 2.74 21.53 -28.17
CA LEU A 85 3.20 21.68 -26.78
C LEU A 85 4.33 22.73 -26.69
N LYS A 86 4.23 23.81 -27.47
CA LYS A 86 4.59 25.12 -26.92
C LYS A 86 3.96 25.14 -25.53
N PHE A 87 4.75 25.53 -24.54
CA PHE A 87 4.25 25.99 -23.24
C PHE A 87 3.13 27.02 -23.53
N GLU A 88 1.90 26.56 -23.74
CA GLU A 88 0.70 27.24 -23.30
C GLU A 88 1.00 27.47 -21.84
N GLY A 89 1.37 28.71 -21.55
CA GLY A 89 1.94 29.12 -20.27
C GLY A 89 1.16 28.44 -19.18
N THR A 90 1.85 27.80 -18.23
CA THR A 90 1.31 27.03 -17.12
C THR A 90 0.07 27.71 -16.56
N LYS A 91 -1.08 27.37 -17.15
CA LYS A 91 -2.39 27.68 -16.63
C LYS A 91 -2.40 26.95 -15.32
N THR A 92 -2.39 27.73 -14.24
CA THR A 92 -2.22 27.22 -12.89
C THR A 92 -3.20 26.07 -12.64
N TRP A 93 -2.88 25.15 -11.74
CA TRP A 93 -3.79 24.06 -11.34
C TRP A 93 -5.24 24.55 -11.08
N PHE A 94 -5.37 25.82 -10.66
CA PHE A 94 -6.62 26.56 -10.55
C PHE A 94 -7.42 26.75 -11.85
N GLU A 95 -6.79 27.06 -12.97
CA GLU A 95 -7.47 27.32 -14.24
C GLU A 95 -8.03 26.04 -14.89
N ASN A 96 -7.39 24.89 -14.66
CA ASN A 96 -7.93 23.58 -15.08
C ASN A 96 -9.09 23.12 -14.19
N TRP A 97 -9.05 23.44 -12.89
CA TRP A 97 -10.18 23.24 -11.99
C TRP A 97 -11.39 24.12 -12.38
N TYR A 98 -11.15 25.27 -12.99
CA TYR A 98 -12.15 26.25 -13.45
C TYR A 98 -12.82 25.95 -14.81
N SER A 99 -12.59 24.75 -15.39
CA SER A 99 -13.18 24.34 -16.67
C SER A 99 -14.67 23.98 -16.56
N ASP A 100 -15.36 23.81 -17.69
CA ASP A 100 -16.81 23.57 -17.78
C ASP A 100 -17.34 22.43 -16.88
N ASN A 101 -16.45 21.49 -16.50
CA ASN A 101 -16.75 20.42 -15.54
C ASN A 101 -17.05 20.91 -14.10
N SER A 102 -16.50 22.04 -13.63
CA SER A 102 -16.77 22.54 -12.26
C SER A 102 -18.08 23.30 -12.15
N ILE A 103 -18.59 23.83 -13.26
CA ILE A 103 -19.94 24.41 -13.36
C ILE A 103 -20.98 23.30 -13.51
N ASP A 104 -20.73 22.31 -14.37
CA ASP A 104 -21.55 21.09 -14.44
C ASP A 104 -21.60 20.39 -13.07
N LEU A 105 -20.49 20.36 -12.32
CA LEU A 105 -20.45 19.82 -10.95
C LEU A 105 -21.28 20.65 -9.97
N LEU A 106 -21.28 21.98 -10.08
CA LEU A 106 -22.20 22.86 -9.32
C LEU A 106 -23.68 22.63 -9.70
N LEU A 107 -23.96 22.33 -10.98
CA LEU A 107 -25.31 22.08 -11.52
C LEU A 107 -25.84 20.70 -11.14
N TYR A 108 -25.01 19.66 -11.23
CA TYR A 108 -25.31 18.32 -10.73
C TYR A 108 -25.47 18.33 -9.21
N LEU A 109 -24.68 19.12 -8.48
CA LEU A 109 -24.86 19.36 -7.04
C LEU A 109 -26.22 20.03 -6.78
N GLY A 110 -26.69 20.93 -7.64
CA GLY A 110 -28.04 21.52 -7.61
C GLY A 110 -29.18 20.52 -7.90
N ALA A 111 -29.10 19.74 -8.98
CA ALA A 111 -30.10 18.71 -9.33
C ALA A 111 -30.17 17.60 -8.26
N PHE A 112 -29.02 17.27 -7.65
CA PHE A 112 -28.93 16.37 -6.52
C PHE A 112 -29.68 16.91 -5.30
N LEU A 113 -29.53 18.19 -4.97
CA LEU A 113 -30.26 18.84 -3.88
C LEU A 113 -31.78 18.88 -4.13
N ILE A 114 -32.25 18.90 -5.39
CA ILE A 114 -33.69 18.84 -5.76
C ILE A 114 -34.26 17.42 -5.62
N ILE A 115 -33.54 16.40 -6.09
CA ILE A 115 -33.95 15.00 -5.92
C ILE A 115 -33.95 14.63 -4.43
N ALA A 116 -32.97 15.12 -3.66
CA ALA A 116 -32.95 15.02 -2.22
C ALA A 116 -34.21 15.66 -1.60
N SER A 117 -34.68 16.80 -2.12
CA SER A 117 -35.93 17.45 -1.66
C SER A 117 -37.18 16.60 -1.92
N ALA A 118 -37.34 16.02 -3.12
CA ALA A 118 -38.49 15.17 -3.43
C ALA A 118 -38.48 13.86 -2.63
N GLY A 119 -37.30 13.28 -2.42
CA GLY A 119 -37.10 12.13 -1.54
C GLY A 119 -37.47 12.45 -0.09
N THR A 120 -37.11 13.64 0.38
CA THR A 120 -37.48 14.11 1.72
C THR A 120 -39.00 14.32 1.84
N PHE A 121 -39.68 14.82 0.81
CA PHE A 121 -41.15 14.98 0.78
C PHE A 121 -41.90 13.63 0.87
N VAL A 122 -41.46 12.61 0.11
CA VAL A 122 -42.02 11.25 0.21
C VAL A 122 -41.69 10.64 1.57
N GLY A 123 -40.49 10.88 2.11
CA GLY A 123 -40.07 10.46 3.45
C GLY A 123 -40.96 11.04 4.56
N PHE A 124 -41.36 12.31 4.45
CA PHE A 124 -42.23 12.96 5.43
C PHE A 124 -43.69 12.50 5.36
N ASN A 125 -44.21 12.19 4.16
CA ASN A 125 -45.58 11.72 3.99
C ASN A 125 -45.72 10.19 4.05
N TRP A 126 -44.62 9.48 4.32
CA TRP A 126 -44.57 8.02 4.31
C TRP A 126 -45.54 7.40 5.31
N GLN A 127 -45.83 8.05 6.42
CA GLN A 127 -46.73 7.50 7.43
C GLN A 127 -48.21 7.51 6.99
N SER A 128 -48.61 8.38 6.06
CA SER A 128 -50.01 8.60 5.67
C SER A 128 -50.54 7.60 4.64
N PHE A 129 -49.67 6.86 3.95
CA PHE A 129 -50.10 5.84 2.98
C PHE A 129 -50.48 4.52 3.68
N SER A 130 -51.47 3.80 3.13
CA SER A 130 -51.72 2.42 3.55
C SER A 130 -50.53 1.53 3.19
N SER A 131 -50.36 0.43 3.90
CA SER A 131 -49.22 -0.46 3.72
C SER A 131 -49.20 -1.11 2.33
N GLU A 132 -50.36 -1.50 1.80
CA GLU A 132 -50.52 -2.05 0.45
C GLU A 132 -50.19 -1.01 -0.60
N ILE A 133 -50.63 0.24 -0.42
CA ILE A 133 -50.33 1.34 -1.33
C ILE A 133 -48.83 1.61 -1.37
N LYS A 134 -48.11 1.52 -0.23
CA LYS A 134 -46.64 1.68 -0.21
C LYS A 134 -45.94 0.63 -1.07
N ALA A 135 -46.31 -0.64 -0.91
CA ALA A 135 -45.73 -1.73 -1.70
C ALA A 135 -46.12 -1.62 -3.18
N LEU A 136 -47.39 -1.31 -3.47
CA LEU A 136 -47.90 -1.16 -4.83
C LEU A 136 -47.24 0.02 -5.56
N LEU A 137 -47.06 1.17 -4.90
CA LEU A 137 -46.41 2.35 -5.48
C LEU A 137 -44.98 2.01 -5.94
N LEU A 138 -44.24 1.24 -5.14
CA LEU A 138 -42.89 0.81 -5.51
C LEU A 138 -42.90 -0.18 -6.69
N GLY A 139 -43.88 -1.08 -6.72
CA GLY A 139 -44.11 -1.99 -7.84
C GLY A 139 -44.45 -1.27 -9.13
N ILE A 140 -45.38 -0.29 -9.07
CA ILE A 140 -45.77 0.56 -10.20
C ILE A 140 -44.58 1.37 -10.68
N LEU A 141 -43.79 1.95 -9.77
CA LEU A 141 -42.59 2.70 -10.13
C LEU A 141 -41.60 1.81 -10.89
N THR A 142 -41.36 0.60 -10.38
CA THR A 142 -40.49 -0.39 -11.04
C THR A 142 -41.00 -0.76 -12.43
N ALA A 143 -42.30 -1.05 -12.55
CA ALA A 143 -42.93 -1.35 -13.83
C ALA A 143 -42.87 -0.16 -14.80
N ALA A 144 -43.09 1.07 -14.32
CA ALA A 144 -43.01 2.28 -15.14
C ALA A 144 -41.60 2.49 -15.70
N PHE A 145 -40.56 2.29 -14.89
CA PHE A 145 -39.17 2.32 -15.37
C PHE A 145 -38.88 1.25 -16.43
N PHE A 146 -39.37 0.02 -16.23
CA PHE A 146 -39.22 -1.03 -17.23
C PHE A 146 -39.98 -0.73 -18.53
N LEU A 147 -41.27 -0.39 -18.45
CA LEU A 147 -42.11 -0.13 -19.62
C LEU A 147 -41.62 1.08 -20.41
N ALA A 148 -41.31 2.19 -19.74
CA ALA A 148 -40.73 3.37 -20.38
C ALA A 148 -39.36 3.06 -20.96
N GLY A 149 -38.52 2.32 -20.24
CA GLY A 149 -37.21 1.90 -20.69
C GLY A 149 -37.25 1.02 -21.94
N PHE A 150 -38.10 0.00 -21.96
CA PHE A 150 -38.31 -0.86 -23.13
C PHE A 150 -38.87 -0.08 -24.32
N TYR A 151 -39.89 0.75 -24.08
CA TYR A 151 -40.46 1.60 -25.12
C TYR A 151 -39.38 2.48 -25.75
N LEU A 152 -38.60 3.21 -24.95
CA LEU A 152 -37.51 4.06 -25.43
C LEU A 152 -36.39 3.26 -26.10
N TYR A 153 -36.04 2.08 -25.57
CA TYR A 153 -34.99 1.24 -26.13
C TYR A 153 -35.32 0.72 -27.53
N PHE A 154 -36.60 0.39 -27.78
CA PHE A 154 -37.07 -0.12 -29.07
C PHE A 154 -37.61 0.96 -30.01
N ALA A 155 -38.08 2.11 -29.51
CA ALA A 155 -38.71 3.14 -30.33
C ALA A 155 -37.74 3.81 -31.32
N THR A 156 -36.58 4.33 -30.85
CA THR A 156 -35.61 4.98 -31.76
C THR A 156 -34.16 4.80 -31.32
N LYS A 157 -33.24 4.73 -32.31
CA LYS A 157 -31.79 4.60 -32.06
C LYS A 157 -31.22 5.76 -31.23
N LYS A 158 -31.79 6.97 -31.34
CA LYS A 158 -31.30 8.18 -30.68
C LYS A 158 -31.49 8.14 -29.16
N VAL A 159 -32.59 7.57 -28.69
CA VAL A 159 -32.93 7.51 -27.24
C VAL A 159 -32.60 6.16 -26.60
N LYS A 160 -31.97 5.25 -27.35
CA LYS A 160 -31.64 3.89 -26.89
C LYS A 160 -30.78 3.86 -25.61
N ARG A 161 -29.88 4.84 -25.44
CA ARG A 161 -29.07 4.97 -24.21
C ARG A 161 -29.93 5.33 -23.00
N ALA A 162 -30.88 6.26 -23.17
CA ALA A 162 -31.83 6.59 -22.11
C ALA A 162 -32.71 5.38 -21.78
N GLY A 163 -33.25 4.68 -22.79
CA GLY A 163 -34.02 3.46 -22.58
C GLY A 163 -33.25 2.40 -21.77
N LEU A 164 -31.97 2.21 -22.06
CA LEU A 164 -31.10 1.30 -21.28
C LEU A 164 -30.99 1.72 -19.81
N THR A 165 -30.81 3.02 -19.53
CA THR A 165 -30.75 3.54 -18.16
C THR A 165 -32.05 3.27 -17.40
N PHE A 166 -33.21 3.51 -18.02
CA PHE A 166 -34.51 3.24 -17.39
C PHE A 166 -34.72 1.74 -17.10
N ILE A 167 -34.34 0.85 -18.02
CA ILE A 167 -34.39 -0.61 -17.78
C ILE A 167 -33.44 -1.01 -16.64
N ALA A 168 -32.24 -0.42 -16.57
CA ALA A 168 -31.28 -0.69 -15.50
C ALA A 168 -31.81 -0.25 -14.13
N ILE A 169 -32.43 0.95 -14.04
CA ILE A 169 -33.07 1.43 -12.82
C ILE A 169 -34.21 0.49 -12.40
N GLY A 170 -35.11 0.13 -13.33
CA GLY A 170 -36.19 -0.83 -13.05
C GLY A 170 -35.65 -2.17 -12.54
N SER A 171 -34.55 -2.65 -13.13
CA SER A 171 -33.89 -3.89 -12.71
C SER A 171 -33.34 -3.82 -11.29
N LEU A 172 -32.78 -2.68 -10.89
CA LEU A 172 -32.26 -2.46 -9.54
C LEU A 172 -33.36 -2.28 -8.49
N LEU A 173 -34.59 -1.94 -8.89
CA LEU A 173 -35.73 -1.80 -7.97
C LEU A 173 -36.39 -3.13 -7.58
N ILE A 174 -36.10 -4.23 -8.27
CA ILE A 174 -36.71 -5.55 -8.00
C ILE A 174 -36.52 -6.01 -6.54
N PRO A 175 -35.30 -5.99 -5.94
CA PRO A 175 -35.12 -6.40 -4.54
C PRO A 175 -35.90 -5.52 -3.56
N PHE A 176 -36.05 -4.22 -3.87
CA PHE A 176 -36.80 -3.29 -3.04
C PHE A 176 -38.30 -3.60 -3.05
N ASN A 177 -38.85 -4.10 -4.16
CA ASN A 177 -40.23 -4.60 -4.18
C ASN A 177 -40.41 -5.78 -3.22
N GLY A 178 -39.51 -6.77 -3.25
CA GLY A 178 -39.58 -7.88 -2.30
C GLY A 178 -39.53 -7.42 -0.84
N TRP A 179 -38.61 -6.50 -0.53
CA TRP A 179 -38.51 -5.89 0.80
C TRP A 179 -39.79 -5.13 1.21
N ALA A 180 -40.37 -4.35 0.29
CA ALA A 180 -41.60 -3.60 0.55
C ALA A 180 -42.80 -4.53 0.76
N TRP A 181 -42.97 -5.54 -0.09
CA TRP A 181 -44.03 -6.54 0.06
C TRP A 181 -43.93 -7.30 1.38
N TYR A 182 -42.71 -7.68 1.79
CA TYR A 182 -42.51 -8.29 3.10
C TYR A 182 -42.92 -7.36 4.24
N ASN A 183 -42.36 -6.15 4.31
CA ASN A 183 -42.54 -5.28 5.47
C ASN A 183 -43.94 -4.68 5.58
N PHE A 184 -44.62 -4.46 4.46
CA PHE A 184 -45.90 -3.76 4.46
C PHE A 184 -47.11 -4.67 4.31
N VAL A 185 -46.99 -5.81 3.61
CA VAL A 185 -48.16 -6.62 3.27
C VAL A 185 -48.10 -8.03 3.86
N LEU A 186 -46.97 -8.72 3.67
CA LEU A 186 -46.89 -10.17 3.96
C LEU A 186 -46.49 -10.49 5.40
N LYS A 187 -45.92 -9.53 6.14
CA LYS A 187 -45.63 -9.72 7.56
C LYS A 187 -46.93 -9.61 8.38
N PRO A 188 -47.28 -10.59 9.24
CA PRO A 188 -46.46 -11.69 9.77
C PRO A 188 -46.67 -13.08 9.14
N GLU A 189 -47.53 -13.21 8.12
CA GLU A 189 -47.99 -14.50 7.58
C GLU A 189 -46.89 -15.32 6.89
N ILE A 190 -45.98 -14.64 6.17
CA ILE A 190 -44.91 -15.28 5.41
C ILE A 190 -43.55 -14.82 5.95
N GLY A 191 -42.65 -15.79 6.14
CA GLY A 191 -41.26 -15.53 6.54
C GLY A 191 -40.51 -14.66 5.54
N ALA A 192 -39.61 -13.79 6.04
CA ALA A 192 -38.80 -12.88 5.21
C ALA A 192 -37.96 -13.65 4.17
N ASP A 193 -37.44 -14.79 4.60
CA ASP A 193 -36.66 -15.77 3.88
C ASP A 193 -37.38 -16.33 2.65
N VAL A 194 -38.67 -16.66 2.78
CA VAL A 194 -39.50 -17.12 1.65
C VAL A 194 -39.73 -16.00 0.64
N VAL A 195 -40.09 -14.80 1.11
CA VAL A 195 -40.32 -13.64 0.22
C VAL A 195 -39.04 -13.27 -0.52
N TRP A 196 -37.90 -13.30 0.17
CA TRP A 196 -36.59 -12.99 -0.42
C TRP A 196 -36.17 -14.03 -1.45
N PHE A 197 -36.37 -15.32 -1.18
CA PHE A 197 -36.11 -16.39 -2.16
C PHE A 197 -36.89 -16.19 -3.46
N PHE A 198 -38.21 -15.94 -3.37
CA PHE A 198 -39.02 -15.71 -4.57
C PHE A 198 -38.62 -14.43 -5.30
N THR A 199 -38.32 -13.36 -4.57
CA THR A 199 -37.86 -12.10 -5.16
C THR A 199 -36.56 -12.29 -5.94
N SER A 200 -35.60 -13.00 -5.36
CA SER A 200 -34.31 -13.28 -6.00
C SER A 200 -34.47 -14.23 -7.19
N LEU A 201 -35.34 -15.24 -7.09
CA LEU A 201 -35.64 -16.14 -8.21
C LEU A 201 -36.27 -15.40 -9.39
N VAL A 202 -37.27 -14.55 -9.13
CA VAL A 202 -37.89 -13.68 -10.14
C VAL A 202 -36.85 -12.73 -10.75
N GLY A 203 -35.98 -12.15 -9.91
CA GLY A 203 -34.86 -11.32 -10.35
C GLY A 203 -33.93 -12.07 -11.31
N VAL A 204 -33.47 -13.27 -10.95
CA VAL A 204 -32.61 -14.11 -11.82
C VAL A 204 -33.24 -14.34 -13.18
N VAL A 205 -34.53 -14.72 -13.22
CA VAL A 205 -35.23 -14.98 -14.47
C VAL A 205 -35.32 -13.70 -15.32
N ILE A 206 -35.76 -12.58 -14.73
CA ILE A 206 -35.88 -11.31 -15.45
C ILE A 206 -34.52 -10.84 -15.95
N TRP A 207 -33.48 -10.87 -15.12
CA TRP A 207 -32.14 -10.41 -15.49
C TRP A 207 -31.47 -11.32 -16.53
N ALA A 208 -31.68 -12.63 -16.47
CA ALA A 208 -31.22 -13.56 -17.50
C ALA A 208 -31.92 -13.30 -18.84
N LEU A 209 -33.24 -13.10 -18.83
CA LEU A 209 -33.99 -12.71 -20.03
C LEU A 209 -33.50 -11.37 -20.60
N LEU A 210 -33.27 -10.37 -19.76
CA LEU A 210 -32.72 -9.07 -20.17
C LEU A 210 -31.31 -9.20 -20.74
N ALA A 211 -30.47 -10.07 -20.17
CA ALA A 211 -29.14 -10.34 -20.70
C ALA A 211 -29.21 -10.93 -22.13
N ILE A 212 -30.16 -11.84 -22.37
CA ILE A 212 -30.39 -12.43 -23.70
C ILE A 212 -30.95 -11.39 -24.69
N LEU A 213 -31.95 -10.61 -24.26
CA LEU A 213 -32.66 -9.65 -25.12
C LEU A 213 -31.82 -8.40 -25.44
N ILE A 214 -31.14 -7.84 -24.45
CA ILE A 214 -30.43 -6.55 -24.55
C ILE A 214 -28.93 -6.75 -24.85
N LYS A 215 -28.38 -7.95 -24.58
CA LYS A 215 -26.97 -8.32 -24.83
C LYS A 215 -25.98 -7.37 -24.15
N ARG A 216 -26.19 -7.09 -22.86
CA ARG A 216 -25.30 -6.25 -22.05
C ARG A 216 -24.82 -6.99 -20.80
N LYS A 217 -23.52 -6.93 -20.54
CA LYS A 217 -22.85 -7.55 -19.38
C LYS A 217 -23.49 -7.18 -18.03
N PHE A 218 -23.99 -5.95 -17.91
CA PHE A 218 -24.68 -5.46 -16.72
C PHE A 218 -25.78 -6.41 -16.20
N PHE A 219 -26.63 -6.93 -17.08
CA PHE A 219 -27.73 -7.81 -16.66
C PHE A 219 -27.25 -9.22 -16.30
N LEU A 220 -26.14 -9.68 -16.87
CA LEU A 220 -25.49 -10.92 -16.42
C LEU A 220 -24.93 -10.77 -14.99
N TYR A 221 -24.34 -9.61 -14.66
CA TYR A 221 -23.91 -9.34 -13.29
C TYR A 221 -25.07 -9.35 -12.30
N LEU A 222 -26.22 -8.73 -12.66
CA LEU A 222 -27.42 -8.78 -11.84
C LEU A 222 -27.96 -10.21 -11.70
N ALA A 223 -28.05 -10.97 -12.79
CA ALA A 223 -28.45 -12.37 -12.75
C ALA A 223 -27.54 -13.20 -11.83
N GLY A 224 -26.23 -12.98 -11.88
CA GLY A 224 -25.26 -13.58 -10.97
C GLY A 224 -25.53 -13.23 -9.50
N ALA A 225 -25.73 -11.95 -9.19
CA ALA A 225 -26.09 -11.52 -7.83
C ALA A 225 -27.41 -12.17 -7.36
N GLY A 226 -28.38 -12.34 -8.26
CA GLY A 226 -29.62 -13.06 -7.99
C GLY A 226 -29.40 -14.54 -7.67
N VAL A 227 -28.51 -15.24 -8.39
CA VAL A 227 -28.19 -16.66 -8.14
C VAL A 227 -27.56 -16.82 -6.75
N LEU A 228 -26.63 -15.93 -6.40
CA LEU A 228 -26.04 -15.87 -5.07
C LEU A 228 -27.12 -15.68 -4.00
N SER A 229 -27.95 -14.65 -4.16
CA SER A 229 -29.02 -14.35 -3.21
C SER A 229 -30.06 -15.47 -3.10
N THR A 230 -30.40 -16.14 -4.20
CA THR A 230 -31.33 -17.28 -4.21
C THR A 230 -30.74 -18.45 -3.42
N SER A 231 -29.43 -18.70 -3.61
CA SER A 231 -28.72 -19.78 -2.91
C SER A 231 -28.66 -19.52 -1.39
N GLU A 232 -28.39 -18.28 -0.98
CA GLU A 232 -28.41 -17.86 0.44
C GLU A 232 -29.83 -17.93 1.04
N SER A 233 -30.85 -17.54 0.29
CA SER A 233 -32.25 -17.62 0.76
C SER A 233 -32.69 -19.08 0.95
N LEU A 234 -32.18 -20.01 0.13
CA LEU A 234 -32.46 -21.43 0.27
C LEU A 234 -31.89 -22.01 1.59
N VAL A 235 -30.71 -21.53 2.01
CA VAL A 235 -30.14 -21.87 3.33
C VAL A 235 -31.04 -21.38 4.44
N SER A 236 -31.53 -20.14 4.32
CA SER A 236 -32.46 -19.52 5.27
C SER A 236 -33.75 -20.32 5.44
N ILE A 237 -34.43 -20.65 4.33
CA ILE A 237 -35.69 -21.40 4.33
C ILE A 237 -35.51 -22.80 4.92
N SER A 238 -34.34 -23.39 4.68
CA SER A 238 -34.00 -24.72 5.22
C SER A 238 -33.68 -24.69 6.73
N ASN A 239 -33.74 -23.51 7.38
CA ASN A 239 -33.37 -23.30 8.79
C ASN A 239 -31.97 -23.84 9.12
N LEU A 240 -31.04 -23.80 8.16
CA LEU A 240 -29.67 -24.22 8.36
C LEU A 240 -28.91 -23.17 9.17
N SER A 241 -27.82 -23.59 9.83
CA SER A 241 -26.99 -22.66 10.58
C SER A 241 -26.38 -21.61 9.63
N PHE A 242 -26.03 -20.45 10.20
CA PHE A 242 -25.45 -19.35 9.45
C PHE A 242 -24.20 -19.76 8.63
N GLU A 243 -23.46 -20.77 9.09
CA GLU A 243 -22.24 -21.27 8.45
C GLU A 243 -22.47 -21.80 7.01
N TYR A 244 -23.70 -22.20 6.70
CA TYR A 244 -24.08 -22.70 5.38
C TYR A 244 -24.32 -21.58 4.36
N TYR A 245 -24.48 -20.31 4.77
CA TYR A 245 -24.60 -19.19 3.82
C TYR A 245 -23.31 -19.01 3.03
N THR A 246 -22.16 -19.18 3.70
CA THR A 246 -20.85 -19.24 3.05
C THR A 246 -20.80 -20.33 2.00
N THR A 247 -21.28 -21.51 2.35
CA THR A 247 -21.29 -22.68 1.47
C THR A 247 -22.17 -22.43 0.26
N ALA A 248 -23.33 -21.80 0.45
CA ALA A 248 -24.19 -21.36 -0.64
C ALA A 248 -23.47 -20.38 -1.58
N ALA A 249 -22.73 -19.41 -1.05
CA ALA A 249 -21.99 -18.46 -1.86
C ALA A 249 -20.82 -19.10 -2.64
N VAL A 250 -20.10 -20.05 -2.02
CA VAL A 250 -19.08 -20.87 -2.69
C VAL A 250 -19.72 -21.73 -3.78
N PHE A 251 -20.86 -22.34 -3.49
CA PHE A 251 -21.64 -23.12 -4.45
C PHE A 251 -22.08 -22.28 -5.65
N SER A 252 -22.57 -21.05 -5.45
CA SER A 252 -22.87 -20.13 -6.54
C SER A 252 -21.63 -19.86 -7.42
N GLY A 253 -20.44 -19.74 -6.81
CA GLY A 253 -19.17 -19.67 -7.54
C GLY A 253 -18.97 -20.86 -8.49
N PHE A 254 -19.16 -22.08 -8.00
CA PHE A 254 -19.11 -23.29 -8.85
C PHE A 254 -20.14 -23.26 -9.97
N VAL A 255 -21.38 -22.83 -9.69
CA VAL A 255 -22.42 -22.67 -10.71
C VAL A 255 -21.97 -21.69 -11.80
N PHE A 256 -21.31 -20.58 -11.46
CA PHE A 256 -20.79 -19.64 -12.45
C PHE A 256 -19.65 -20.22 -13.30
N ILE A 257 -18.74 -21.02 -12.72
CA ILE A 257 -17.73 -21.72 -13.53
C ILE A 257 -18.38 -22.72 -14.49
N LEU A 258 -19.38 -23.48 -14.03
CA LEU A 258 -20.12 -24.40 -14.90
C LEU A 258 -20.85 -23.65 -16.02
N ALA A 259 -21.47 -22.50 -15.71
CA ALA A 259 -22.08 -21.63 -16.70
C ALA A 259 -21.07 -21.09 -17.73
N LYS A 260 -19.84 -20.74 -17.29
CA LYS A 260 -18.72 -20.40 -18.19
C LYS A 260 -18.37 -21.56 -19.12
N MET A 261 -18.32 -22.79 -18.61
CA MET A 261 -18.03 -23.97 -19.43
C MET A 261 -19.13 -24.23 -20.47
N MET A 262 -20.39 -24.11 -20.08
CA MET A 262 -21.53 -24.28 -20.99
C MET A 262 -21.59 -23.19 -22.06
N THR A 263 -21.36 -21.92 -21.69
CA THR A 263 -21.37 -20.81 -22.66
C THR A 263 -20.19 -20.82 -23.63
N ARG A 264 -19.08 -21.50 -23.34
CA ARG A 264 -18.05 -21.76 -24.35
C ARG A 264 -18.55 -22.64 -25.50
N ALA A 265 -19.57 -23.47 -25.28
CA ALA A 265 -20.16 -24.31 -26.31
C ALA A 265 -21.08 -23.54 -27.27
N GLU A 266 -21.69 -22.44 -26.81
CA GLU A 266 -22.66 -21.65 -27.57
C GLU A 266 -22.20 -20.19 -27.73
N LYS A 267 -21.96 -19.74 -28.97
CA LYS A 267 -21.57 -18.34 -29.30
C LYS A 267 -22.67 -17.29 -29.05
N MET A 268 -23.66 -17.57 -28.20
CA MET A 268 -24.89 -16.75 -28.08
C MET A 268 -24.63 -15.35 -27.53
N ILE A 269 -23.68 -15.21 -26.59
CA ILE A 269 -23.28 -13.94 -25.99
C ILE A 269 -21.76 -13.87 -25.99
N GLU A 270 -21.23 -13.08 -26.92
CA GLU A 270 -19.84 -12.63 -26.89
C GLU A 270 -19.59 -12.04 -25.49
N ASP A 271 -18.66 -12.63 -24.74
CA ASP A 271 -18.24 -12.26 -23.38
C ASP A 271 -19.04 -12.78 -22.16
N ALA A 272 -20.05 -13.66 -22.32
CA ALA A 272 -20.73 -14.22 -21.15
C ALA A 272 -19.79 -15.04 -20.25
N GLY A 273 -18.89 -15.83 -20.85
CA GLY A 273 -17.91 -16.61 -20.10
C GLY A 273 -16.94 -15.76 -19.26
N GLU A 274 -16.57 -14.57 -19.75
CA GLU A 274 -15.75 -13.61 -19.00
C GLU A 274 -16.52 -13.06 -17.80
N THR A 275 -17.79 -12.70 -18.02
CA THR A 275 -18.68 -12.15 -16.99
C THR A 275 -18.91 -13.15 -15.84
N PHE A 276 -19.17 -14.43 -16.16
CA PHE A 276 -19.30 -15.48 -15.15
C PHE A 276 -18.00 -15.74 -14.39
N SER A 277 -16.85 -15.63 -15.06
CA SER A 277 -15.55 -15.66 -14.40
C SER A 277 -15.43 -14.59 -13.33
N TYR A 278 -15.74 -13.32 -13.65
CA TYR A 278 -15.71 -12.22 -12.69
C TYR A 278 -16.68 -12.45 -11.53
N LEU A 279 -17.91 -12.88 -11.80
CA LEU A 279 -18.89 -13.18 -10.75
C LEU A 279 -18.37 -14.25 -9.78
N ALA A 280 -17.77 -15.31 -10.29
CA ALA A 280 -17.18 -16.36 -9.47
C ALA A 280 -15.98 -15.86 -8.64
N TYR A 281 -15.17 -14.96 -9.21
CA TYR A 281 -14.03 -14.36 -8.52
C TYR A 281 -14.44 -13.33 -7.47
N VAL A 282 -15.63 -12.72 -7.58
CA VAL A 282 -16.16 -11.76 -6.59
C VAL A 282 -16.96 -12.47 -5.51
N SER A 283 -17.79 -13.46 -5.86
CA SER A 283 -18.66 -14.13 -4.90
C SER A 283 -17.88 -14.83 -3.80
N ILE A 284 -16.71 -15.40 -4.12
CA ILE A 284 -15.89 -16.15 -3.15
C ILE A 284 -15.24 -15.24 -2.10
N PRO A 285 -14.53 -14.14 -2.44
CA PRO A 285 -14.04 -13.19 -1.45
C PRO A 285 -15.17 -12.62 -0.57
N VAL A 286 -16.31 -12.28 -1.17
CA VAL A 286 -17.48 -11.80 -0.42
C VAL A 286 -17.97 -12.88 0.56
N ALA A 287 -18.05 -14.14 0.12
CA ALA A 287 -18.41 -15.27 0.97
C ALA A 287 -17.46 -15.36 2.18
N ILE A 288 -16.14 -15.30 1.96
CA ILE A 288 -15.14 -15.38 3.03
C ILE A 288 -15.29 -14.23 4.02
N ILE A 289 -15.46 -13.00 3.54
CA ILE A 289 -15.64 -11.81 4.38
C ILE A 289 -16.92 -11.94 5.20
N ALA A 290 -18.04 -12.29 4.57
CA ALA A 290 -19.31 -12.47 5.24
C ALA A 290 -19.24 -13.57 6.32
N SER A 291 -18.57 -14.69 6.01
CA SER A 291 -18.32 -15.77 6.97
C SER A 291 -17.56 -15.27 8.18
N THR A 292 -16.42 -14.64 7.91
CA THR A 292 -15.50 -14.13 8.93
C THR A 292 -16.22 -13.13 9.83
N TRP A 293 -16.97 -12.21 9.23
CA TRP A 293 -17.71 -11.19 9.95
C TRP A 293 -18.84 -11.78 10.81
N ALA A 294 -19.62 -12.70 10.26
CA ALA A 294 -20.71 -13.31 11.00
C ALA A 294 -20.22 -14.22 12.13
N PHE A 295 -19.11 -14.93 11.95
CA PHE A 295 -18.50 -15.69 13.05
C PHE A 295 -18.04 -14.77 14.19
N ALA A 296 -17.47 -13.61 13.85
CA ALA A 296 -17.11 -12.61 14.86
C ALA A 296 -18.34 -12.06 15.60
N TRP A 297 -19.48 -11.91 14.91
CA TRP A 297 -20.69 -11.31 15.46
C TRP A 297 -21.55 -12.29 16.29
N VAL A 298 -21.62 -13.56 15.89
CA VAL A 298 -22.49 -14.57 16.52
C VAL A 298 -21.97 -15.04 17.90
N GLY A 299 -20.76 -14.61 18.32
CA GLY A 299 -20.28 -14.77 19.70
C GLY A 299 -20.07 -16.22 20.16
N ARG A 300 -20.15 -17.21 19.25
CA ARG A 300 -20.03 -18.64 19.54
C ARG A 300 -18.57 -19.11 19.66
N GLY A 301 -17.76 -18.39 20.42
CA GLY A 301 -16.51 -18.86 21.08
C GLY A 301 -15.34 -19.39 20.23
N SER A 302 -15.53 -19.84 18.99
CA SER A 302 -14.46 -20.35 18.13
C SER A 302 -14.72 -19.99 16.67
N PHE A 303 -13.83 -19.16 16.12
CA PHE A 303 -13.84 -18.76 14.71
C PHE A 303 -13.63 -19.96 13.75
N PHE A 304 -13.03 -21.04 14.24
CA PHE A 304 -12.63 -22.20 13.45
C PHE A 304 -13.58 -23.37 13.70
N THR A 305 -14.71 -23.39 13.01
CA THR A 305 -15.63 -24.53 13.02
C THR A 305 -15.32 -25.52 11.90
N GLY A 306 -15.82 -26.74 12.02
CA GLY A 306 -15.65 -27.76 10.98
C GLY A 306 -16.22 -27.30 9.62
N MET A 307 -17.30 -26.50 9.62
CA MET A 307 -17.89 -26.00 8.39
C MET A 307 -17.01 -24.94 7.71
N MET A 308 -16.39 -24.04 8.48
CA MET A 308 -15.43 -23.07 7.94
C MET A 308 -14.24 -23.78 7.28
N THR A 309 -13.74 -24.85 7.90
CA THR A 309 -12.70 -25.71 7.34
C THR A 309 -13.11 -26.28 5.98
N ILE A 310 -14.31 -26.87 5.89
CA ILE A 310 -14.84 -27.41 4.63
C ILE A 310 -14.95 -26.31 3.57
N ASN A 311 -15.48 -25.13 3.93
CA ASN A 311 -15.63 -24.02 3.00
C ASN A 311 -14.28 -23.51 2.46
N LEU A 312 -13.25 -23.39 3.31
CA LEU A 312 -11.91 -22.99 2.88
C LEU A 312 -11.30 -24.02 1.92
N PHE A 313 -11.50 -25.32 2.16
CA PHE A 313 -11.07 -26.36 1.21
C PHE A 313 -11.86 -26.34 -0.10
N LEU A 314 -13.17 -26.09 -0.06
CA LEU A 314 -14.00 -25.94 -1.26
C LEU A 314 -13.55 -24.73 -2.10
N ILE A 315 -13.17 -23.62 -1.45
CA ILE A 315 -12.61 -22.46 -2.11
C ILE A 315 -11.24 -22.79 -2.73
N ALA A 316 -10.38 -23.49 -2.00
CA ALA A 316 -9.10 -23.95 -2.53
C ALA A 316 -9.29 -24.84 -3.76
N LEU A 317 -10.25 -25.77 -3.71
CA LEU A 317 -10.63 -26.64 -4.82
C LEU A 317 -11.20 -25.85 -5.99
N PHE A 318 -12.08 -24.88 -5.74
CA PHE A 318 -12.64 -23.99 -6.75
C PHE A 318 -11.53 -23.30 -7.55
N PHE A 319 -10.58 -22.66 -6.87
CA PHE A 319 -9.48 -21.97 -7.55
C PHE A 319 -8.52 -22.95 -8.24
N ARG A 320 -8.39 -24.17 -7.72
CA ARG A 320 -7.64 -25.22 -8.40
C ARG A 320 -8.29 -25.63 -9.72
N ILE A 321 -9.62 -25.78 -9.74
CA ILE A 321 -10.38 -26.06 -10.97
C ILE A 321 -10.31 -24.88 -11.92
N ALA A 322 -10.46 -23.65 -11.43
CA ALA A 322 -10.31 -22.43 -12.22
C ALA A 322 -8.94 -22.34 -12.90
N HIS A 323 -7.86 -22.70 -12.20
CA HIS A 323 -6.51 -22.77 -12.75
C HIS A 323 -6.40 -23.73 -13.96
N PHE A 324 -7.07 -24.89 -13.91
CA PHE A 324 -7.05 -25.85 -15.02
C PHE A 324 -7.95 -25.45 -16.19
N LEU A 325 -9.09 -24.80 -15.92
CA LEU A 325 -10.08 -24.44 -16.93
C LEU A 325 -9.79 -23.11 -17.65
N ASP A 326 -9.12 -22.19 -16.97
CA ASP A 326 -8.86 -20.88 -17.53
C ASP A 326 -7.57 -20.89 -18.36
N SER A 327 -7.65 -20.42 -19.61
CA SER A 327 -6.50 -20.33 -20.52
C SER A 327 -5.77 -18.98 -20.43
N SER A 328 -6.22 -18.10 -19.54
CA SER A 328 -5.71 -16.73 -19.41
C SER A 328 -4.35 -16.67 -18.74
N GLU A 329 -3.71 -15.50 -18.83
CA GLU A 329 -2.47 -15.17 -18.10
C GLU A 329 -2.63 -15.25 -16.57
N ASN A 330 -3.86 -15.32 -16.05
CA ASN A 330 -4.14 -15.37 -14.60
C ASN A 330 -3.99 -16.77 -13.98
N LYS A 331 -3.66 -17.81 -14.77
CA LYS A 331 -3.43 -19.18 -14.26
C LYS A 331 -2.59 -19.24 -12.98
N PRO A 332 -1.44 -18.54 -12.87
CA PRO A 332 -0.60 -18.66 -11.69
C PRO A 332 -1.26 -18.08 -10.43
N ILE A 333 -2.05 -17.01 -10.58
CA ILE A 333 -2.76 -16.37 -9.47
C ILE A 333 -3.75 -17.34 -8.85
N PHE A 334 -4.55 -18.06 -9.66
CA PHE A 334 -5.52 -19.02 -9.13
C PHE A 334 -4.84 -20.16 -8.37
N MET A 335 -3.67 -20.60 -8.81
CA MET A 335 -2.93 -21.61 -8.08
C MET A 335 -2.43 -21.09 -6.72
N ILE A 336 -1.86 -19.88 -6.68
CA ILE A 336 -1.41 -19.27 -5.43
C ILE A 336 -2.59 -19.11 -4.48
N VAL A 337 -3.71 -18.57 -4.96
CA VAL A 337 -4.93 -18.37 -4.17
C VAL A 337 -5.47 -19.71 -3.64
N SER A 338 -5.47 -20.76 -4.47
CA SER A 338 -5.85 -22.11 -4.06
C SER A 338 -4.96 -22.62 -2.91
N GLN A 339 -3.64 -22.46 -3.01
CA GLN A 339 -2.72 -22.90 -1.96
C GLN A 339 -2.88 -22.09 -0.67
N VAL A 340 -3.11 -20.77 -0.77
CA VAL A 340 -3.40 -19.91 0.39
C VAL A 340 -4.66 -20.40 1.12
N PHE A 341 -5.76 -20.59 0.40
CA PHE A 341 -7.00 -21.10 1.03
C PHE A 341 -6.87 -22.54 1.53
N GLY A 342 -6.08 -23.38 0.86
CA GLY A 342 -5.76 -24.72 1.36
C GLY A 342 -5.01 -24.67 2.69
N THR A 343 -4.04 -23.76 2.81
CA THR A 343 -3.30 -23.51 4.06
C THR A 343 -4.22 -23.01 5.17
N LEU A 344 -5.10 -22.05 4.86
CA LEU A 344 -6.10 -21.55 5.80
C LEU A 344 -7.09 -22.66 6.21
N GLY A 345 -7.46 -23.55 5.29
CA GLY A 345 -8.26 -24.73 5.57
C GLY A 345 -7.59 -25.68 6.56
N VAL A 346 -6.29 -25.97 6.37
CA VAL A 346 -5.50 -26.73 7.35
C VAL A 346 -5.46 -26.03 8.71
N TYR A 347 -5.32 -24.71 8.73
CA TYR A 347 -5.33 -23.93 9.99
C TYR A 347 -6.66 -24.03 10.71
N SER A 348 -7.75 -23.80 9.99
CA SER A 348 -9.09 -23.97 10.53
C SER A 348 -9.33 -25.39 11.04
N PHE A 349 -8.83 -26.41 10.33
CA PHE A 349 -8.92 -27.80 10.77
C PHE A 349 -8.19 -28.03 12.09
N VAL A 350 -6.92 -27.61 12.17
CA VAL A 350 -6.06 -27.76 13.35
C VAL A 350 -6.70 -27.09 14.58
N GLN A 351 -7.26 -25.90 14.40
CA GLN A 351 -7.96 -25.17 15.46
C GLN A 351 -9.29 -25.85 15.85
N ALA A 352 -10.08 -26.31 14.88
CA ALA A 352 -11.33 -27.03 15.12
C ALA A 352 -11.09 -28.36 15.86
N ALA A 353 -9.99 -29.05 15.55
CA ALA A 353 -9.54 -30.27 16.20
C ALA A 353 -8.89 -30.02 17.58
N LYS A 354 -8.77 -28.75 18.02
CA LYS A 354 -8.16 -28.33 19.29
C LYS A 354 -6.75 -28.92 19.47
N ILE A 355 -5.99 -29.01 18.38
CA ILE A 355 -4.59 -29.46 18.43
C ILE A 355 -3.78 -28.42 19.19
N GLU A 356 -2.90 -28.87 20.08
CA GLU A 356 -2.05 -27.96 20.86
C GLU A 356 -1.17 -27.10 19.93
N LEU A 357 -0.83 -25.91 20.41
CA LEU A 357 -0.12 -24.91 19.59
C LEU A 357 1.21 -25.44 19.04
N VAL A 358 2.00 -26.15 19.85
CA VAL A 358 3.31 -26.68 19.44
C VAL A 358 3.17 -27.64 18.26
N TRP A 359 2.23 -28.59 18.35
CA TRP A 359 1.93 -29.53 17.26
C TRP A 359 1.37 -28.82 16.02
N SER A 360 0.56 -27.77 16.22
CA SER A 360 0.08 -26.92 15.13
C SER A 360 1.25 -26.30 14.36
N LEU A 361 2.24 -25.73 15.06
CA LEU A 361 3.43 -25.14 14.45
C LEU A 361 4.24 -26.17 13.65
N TYR A 362 4.38 -27.40 14.15
CA TYR A 362 5.02 -28.48 13.42
C TYR A 362 4.27 -28.89 12.15
N ILE A 363 2.93 -28.95 12.19
CA ILE A 363 2.10 -29.22 11.01
C ILE A 363 2.34 -28.15 9.94
N PHE A 364 2.36 -26.87 10.33
CA PHE A 364 2.62 -25.76 9.39
C PHE A 364 4.07 -25.73 8.88
N ALA A 365 5.05 -26.09 9.70
CA ALA A 365 6.43 -26.26 9.25
C ALA A 365 6.53 -27.39 8.21
N GLY A 366 5.85 -28.52 8.44
CA GLY A 366 5.74 -29.61 7.48
C GLY A 366 5.06 -29.17 6.17
N LEU A 367 3.97 -28.39 6.27
CA LEU A 367 3.27 -27.84 5.11
C LEU A 367 4.15 -26.86 4.31
N SER A 368 4.95 -26.03 4.99
CA SER A 368 5.94 -25.17 4.34
C SER A 368 6.97 -25.98 3.55
N ILE A 369 7.51 -27.07 4.13
CA ILE A 369 8.44 -27.97 3.44
C ILE A 369 7.76 -28.64 2.23
N LEU A 370 6.50 -29.06 2.37
CA LEU A 370 5.71 -29.63 1.28
C LEU A 370 5.57 -28.65 0.10
N TYR A 371 5.20 -27.40 0.37
CA TYR A 371 5.09 -26.37 -0.67
C TYR A 371 6.43 -26.04 -1.32
N TRP A 372 7.53 -26.09 -0.57
CA TRP A 372 8.87 -25.99 -1.13
C TRP A 372 9.17 -27.17 -2.08
N GLY A 373 8.88 -28.41 -1.66
CA GLY A 373 9.02 -29.59 -2.50
C GLY A 373 8.21 -29.48 -3.80
N LEU A 374 6.96 -29.02 -3.70
CA LEU A 374 6.12 -28.72 -4.86
C LEU A 374 6.72 -27.64 -5.76
N ALA A 375 7.29 -26.57 -5.19
CA ALA A 375 7.97 -25.54 -5.95
C ALA A 375 9.11 -26.12 -6.79
N VAL A 376 9.95 -26.98 -6.21
CA VAL A 376 11.05 -27.65 -6.93
C VAL A 376 10.50 -28.56 -8.03
N LEU A 377 9.43 -29.32 -7.75
CA LEU A 377 8.79 -30.19 -8.74
C LEU A 377 8.21 -29.40 -9.92
N PHE A 378 7.43 -28.35 -9.66
CA PHE A 378 6.84 -27.50 -10.70
C PHE A 378 7.92 -26.88 -11.58
N ARG A 379 9.05 -26.48 -10.98
CA ARG A 379 10.18 -25.98 -11.76
C ARG A 379 10.75 -27.01 -12.71
N LYS A 380 10.94 -28.25 -12.25
CA LYS A 380 11.47 -29.33 -13.07
C LYS A 380 10.56 -29.66 -14.25
N VAL A 381 9.24 -29.50 -14.08
CA VAL A 381 8.23 -29.73 -15.14
C VAL A 381 8.08 -28.52 -16.07
N GLY A 382 8.69 -27.36 -15.75
CA GLY A 382 8.62 -26.14 -16.57
C GLY A 382 7.51 -25.16 -16.17
N PHE A 383 6.79 -25.42 -15.08
CA PHE A 383 5.77 -24.52 -14.52
C PHE A 383 6.42 -23.45 -13.64
N LYS A 384 7.04 -22.45 -14.30
CA LYS A 384 7.87 -21.44 -13.62
C LYS A 384 7.08 -20.60 -12.61
N THR A 385 5.91 -20.09 -12.99
CA THR A 385 5.16 -19.16 -12.12
C THR A 385 4.51 -19.88 -10.95
N GLU A 386 4.03 -21.10 -11.16
CA GLU A 386 3.50 -22.01 -10.14
C GLU A 386 4.58 -22.38 -9.12
N SER A 387 5.80 -22.59 -9.60
CA SER A 387 6.98 -22.85 -8.80
C SER A 387 7.31 -21.65 -7.90
N GLU A 388 7.37 -20.44 -8.46
CA GLU A 388 7.63 -19.21 -7.72
C GLU A 388 6.53 -18.91 -6.67
N GLY A 389 5.27 -19.13 -7.04
CA GLY A 389 4.12 -18.99 -6.12
C GLY A 389 4.20 -19.96 -4.93
N SER A 390 4.51 -21.23 -5.19
CA SER A 390 4.65 -22.26 -4.15
C SER A 390 5.84 -21.98 -3.23
N ALA A 391 6.96 -21.52 -3.79
CA ALA A 391 8.15 -21.13 -3.01
C ALA A 391 7.85 -19.93 -2.11
N THR A 392 7.13 -18.93 -2.63
CA THR A 392 6.74 -17.74 -1.87
C THR A 392 5.83 -18.11 -0.71
N LEU A 393 4.82 -18.96 -0.95
CA LEU A 393 3.91 -19.40 0.11
C LEU A 393 4.63 -20.24 1.18
N SER A 394 5.54 -21.12 0.78
CA SER A 394 6.40 -21.87 1.71
C SER A 394 7.13 -20.94 2.69
N LEU A 395 7.73 -19.86 2.17
CA LEU A 395 8.42 -18.85 2.98
C LEU A 395 7.46 -18.11 3.92
N ILE A 396 6.29 -17.68 3.43
CA ILE A 396 5.27 -17.00 4.25
C ILE A 396 4.83 -17.88 5.41
N ILE A 397 4.56 -19.17 5.15
CA ILE A 397 4.14 -20.12 6.18
C ILE A 397 5.27 -20.34 7.20
N ALA A 398 6.50 -20.59 6.74
CA ALA A 398 7.64 -20.79 7.66
C ALA A 398 7.83 -19.56 8.56
N PHE A 399 7.78 -18.36 8.00
CA PHE A 399 7.90 -17.12 8.75
C PHE A 399 6.74 -16.92 9.73
N GLY A 400 5.50 -17.20 9.31
CA GLY A 400 4.32 -17.16 10.17
C GLY A 400 4.41 -18.12 11.35
N VAL A 401 4.89 -19.35 11.12
CA VAL A 401 5.14 -20.36 12.18
C VAL A 401 6.08 -19.80 13.24
N TYR A 402 7.19 -19.19 12.81
CA TYR A 402 8.14 -18.60 13.73
C TYR A 402 7.54 -17.42 14.52
N LEU A 403 6.81 -16.51 13.88
CA LEU A 403 6.19 -15.37 14.56
C LEU A 403 5.14 -15.80 15.60
N VAL A 404 4.28 -16.75 15.25
CA VAL A 404 3.30 -17.30 16.19
C VAL A 404 4.01 -17.99 17.35
N GLY A 405 5.04 -18.78 17.07
CA GLY A 405 5.88 -19.36 18.10
C GLY A 405 6.48 -18.30 19.03
N LEU A 406 7.08 -17.24 18.48
CA LEU A 406 7.72 -16.17 19.24
C LEU A 406 6.73 -15.42 20.15
N SER A 407 5.48 -15.27 19.69
CA SER A 407 4.42 -14.63 20.46
C SER A 407 3.90 -15.48 21.62
N SER A 408 4.11 -16.79 21.58
CA SER A 408 3.60 -17.71 22.58
C SER A 408 4.58 -17.94 23.72
N SER A 409 4.11 -17.81 24.97
CA SER A 409 4.89 -18.19 26.15
C SER A 409 4.97 -19.71 26.35
N SER A 410 4.10 -20.49 25.70
CA SER A 410 4.05 -21.95 25.84
C SER A 410 5.05 -22.69 24.95
N VAL A 411 5.71 -21.99 24.02
CA VAL A 411 6.67 -22.59 23.10
C VAL A 411 8.06 -22.44 23.68
N GLU A 412 8.71 -23.56 23.98
CA GLU A 412 10.10 -23.59 24.46
C GLU A 412 11.04 -22.95 23.42
N ASN A 413 12.10 -22.29 23.88
CA ASN A 413 13.00 -21.55 22.99
C ASN A 413 13.68 -22.48 21.97
N LEU A 414 13.89 -23.76 22.30
CA LEU A 414 14.50 -24.74 21.41
C LEU A 414 13.64 -25.01 20.16
N HIS A 415 12.31 -25.02 20.30
CA HIS A 415 11.40 -25.10 19.15
C HIS A 415 11.51 -23.85 18.27
N LEU A 416 11.68 -22.66 18.87
CA LEU A 416 11.88 -21.41 18.12
C LEU A 416 13.20 -21.38 17.37
N VAL A 417 14.28 -21.91 17.96
CA VAL A 417 15.57 -22.10 17.29
C VAL A 417 15.42 -23.03 16.09
N PHE A 418 14.69 -24.14 16.25
CA PHE A 418 14.39 -25.06 15.16
C PHE A 418 13.63 -24.36 14.01
N PHE A 419 12.52 -23.67 14.30
CA PHE A 419 11.74 -22.97 13.27
C PHE A 419 12.52 -21.84 12.61
N GLY A 420 13.31 -21.08 13.38
CA GLY A 420 14.20 -20.04 12.83
C GLY A 420 15.24 -20.63 11.88
N THR A 421 15.82 -21.78 12.23
CA THR A 421 16.80 -22.48 11.38
C THR A 421 16.16 -22.98 10.09
N LEU A 422 14.94 -23.53 10.18
CA LEU A 422 14.17 -23.95 9.01
C LEU A 422 13.95 -22.79 8.03
N ILE A 423 13.58 -21.59 8.54
CA ILE A 423 13.42 -20.38 7.71
C ILE A 423 14.72 -20.04 6.98
N VAL A 424 15.86 -20.03 7.70
CA VAL A 424 17.17 -19.74 7.11
C VAL A 424 17.50 -20.73 5.98
N LEU A 425 17.25 -22.02 6.19
CA LEU A 425 17.48 -23.07 5.19
C LEU A 425 16.55 -22.90 3.98
N LEU A 426 15.27 -22.59 4.19
CA LEU A 426 14.32 -22.37 3.09
C LEU A 426 14.71 -21.15 2.26
N PHE A 427 15.05 -20.02 2.90
CA PHE A 427 15.52 -18.84 2.16
C PHE A 427 16.80 -19.11 1.37
N TRP A 428 17.75 -19.88 1.92
CA TRP A 428 18.95 -20.29 1.18
C TRP A 428 18.61 -21.13 -0.07
N ASN A 429 17.71 -22.10 0.09
CA ASN A 429 17.27 -22.96 -1.00
C ASN A 429 16.50 -22.17 -2.07
N VAL A 430 15.60 -21.27 -1.67
CA VAL A 430 14.87 -20.39 -2.59
C VAL A 430 15.86 -19.53 -3.37
N PHE A 431 16.85 -18.93 -2.72
CA PHE A 431 17.90 -18.18 -3.41
C PHE A 431 18.65 -19.05 -4.42
N TYR A 432 19.13 -20.23 -4.01
CA TYR A 432 19.92 -21.12 -4.85
C TYR A 432 19.18 -21.54 -6.11
N TRP A 433 17.91 -21.96 -5.96
CA TRP A 433 17.11 -22.36 -7.09
C TRP A 433 16.68 -21.14 -7.90
N PHE A 434 16.00 -20.15 -7.30
CA PHE A 434 15.30 -19.07 -8.04
C PHE A 434 16.16 -17.87 -8.39
N LYS A 435 17.39 -17.77 -7.89
CA LYS A 435 18.30 -16.63 -8.13
C LYS A 435 17.66 -15.28 -7.78
N LEU A 436 16.81 -15.26 -6.76
CA LEU A 436 16.15 -14.04 -6.29
C LEU A 436 17.05 -13.32 -5.28
N ASN A 437 17.78 -12.30 -5.72
CA ASN A 437 18.76 -11.61 -4.89
C ASN A 437 18.19 -11.01 -3.59
N GLY A 438 16.93 -10.56 -3.59
CA GLY A 438 16.24 -10.06 -2.40
C GLY A 438 16.15 -11.08 -1.27
N VAL A 439 16.07 -12.37 -1.60
CA VAL A 439 15.92 -13.49 -0.65
C VAL A 439 17.18 -13.68 0.19
N LEU A 440 18.36 -13.31 -0.32
CA LEU A 440 19.61 -13.41 0.44
C LEU A 440 19.62 -12.43 1.62
N TYR A 441 19.07 -11.23 1.45
CA TYR A 441 18.94 -10.25 2.54
C TYR A 441 18.00 -10.76 3.63
N LEU A 442 16.85 -11.34 3.24
CA LEU A 442 15.90 -11.95 4.18
C LEU A 442 16.49 -13.15 4.92
N LYS A 443 17.27 -13.99 4.22
CA LYS A 443 18.03 -15.08 4.85
C LYS A 443 18.96 -14.56 5.94
N ASN A 444 19.73 -13.52 5.63
CA ASN A 444 20.67 -12.92 6.59
C ASN A 444 19.94 -12.31 7.78
N ALA A 445 18.82 -11.62 7.53
CA ALA A 445 17.95 -11.11 8.59
C ALA A 445 17.38 -12.25 9.47
N SER A 446 17.14 -13.43 8.90
CA SER A 446 16.57 -14.57 9.61
C SER A 446 17.49 -15.17 10.66
N TRP A 447 18.81 -14.95 10.56
CA TRP A 447 19.73 -15.36 11.62
C TRP A 447 19.47 -14.65 12.96
N TYR A 448 18.94 -13.43 12.95
CA TYR A 448 18.59 -12.73 14.19
C TYR A 448 17.37 -13.36 14.88
N PHE A 449 16.46 -13.94 14.10
CA PHE A 449 15.34 -14.73 14.62
C PHE A 449 15.82 -16.04 15.26
N VAL A 450 16.92 -16.62 14.79
CA VAL A 450 17.55 -17.77 15.48
C VAL A 450 18.29 -17.32 16.74
N LEU A 451 18.99 -16.19 16.66
CA LEU A 451 19.81 -15.68 17.76
C LEU A 451 18.97 -15.31 18.99
N TRP A 452 17.83 -14.66 18.82
CA TRP A 452 16.98 -14.23 19.93
C TRP A 452 16.60 -15.34 20.92
N PRO A 453 15.95 -16.44 20.51
CA PRO A 453 15.63 -17.55 21.41
C PRO A 453 16.89 -18.24 21.94
N LEU A 454 17.98 -18.30 21.16
CA LEU A 454 19.25 -18.88 21.60
C LEU A 454 19.87 -18.10 22.77
N VAL A 455 19.90 -16.76 22.68
CA VAL A 455 20.41 -15.88 23.75
C VAL A 455 19.57 -16.02 25.02
N LYS A 456 18.25 -16.18 24.87
CA LYS A 456 17.36 -16.44 26.01
C LYS A 456 17.58 -17.83 26.63
N GLU A 457 17.83 -18.84 25.82
CA GLU A 457 18.06 -20.21 26.28
C GLU A 457 19.35 -20.34 27.12
N ILE A 458 20.41 -19.62 26.74
CA ILE A 458 21.65 -19.58 27.52
C ILE A 458 21.56 -18.67 28.76
N ASN A 459 20.37 -18.14 29.07
CA ASN A 459 20.11 -17.22 30.19
C ASN A 459 21.07 -16.02 30.22
N ALA A 460 21.41 -15.47 29.04
CA ALA A 460 22.23 -14.27 28.97
C ALA A 460 21.49 -13.09 29.63
N SER A 461 22.23 -12.25 30.36
CA SER A 461 21.63 -11.03 30.91
C SER A 461 21.22 -10.08 29.78
N VAL A 462 20.12 -9.36 29.96
CA VAL A 462 19.62 -8.40 28.95
C VAL A 462 20.69 -7.35 28.61
N ASP A 463 21.51 -6.98 29.59
CA ASP A 463 22.59 -6.01 29.44
C ASP A 463 23.59 -6.38 28.33
N VAL A 464 23.83 -7.68 28.09
CA VAL A 464 24.80 -8.14 27.07
C VAL A 464 24.19 -8.39 25.69
N TYR A 465 22.87 -8.22 25.53
CA TYR A 465 22.20 -8.43 24.26
C TYR A 465 22.79 -7.61 23.10
N PRO A 466 23.13 -6.31 23.26
CA PRO A 466 23.73 -5.53 22.18
C PRO A 466 24.95 -6.20 21.55
N TYR A 467 25.80 -6.86 22.36
CA TYR A 467 26.99 -7.55 21.86
C TYR A 467 26.66 -8.76 20.99
N TYR A 468 25.68 -9.58 21.37
CA TYR A 468 25.29 -10.74 20.57
C TYR A 468 24.74 -10.32 19.21
N PHE A 469 23.85 -9.33 19.18
CA PHE A 469 23.19 -8.88 17.96
C PHE A 469 24.14 -8.13 17.03
N VAL A 470 24.91 -7.17 17.55
CA VAL A 470 25.91 -6.45 16.73
C VAL A 470 27.09 -7.36 16.37
N GLY A 471 27.44 -8.31 17.23
CA GLY A 471 28.43 -9.35 16.94
C GLY A 471 28.02 -10.24 15.77
N LEU A 472 26.77 -10.73 15.74
CA LEU A 472 26.25 -11.47 14.59
C LEU A 472 26.25 -10.61 13.31
N ALA A 473 25.93 -9.32 13.42
CA ALA A 473 26.00 -8.39 12.29
C ALA A 473 27.43 -8.26 11.74
N ALA A 474 28.42 -8.19 12.62
CA ALA A 474 29.83 -8.20 12.26
C ALA A 474 30.24 -9.52 11.59
N VAL A 475 29.80 -10.67 12.11
CA VAL A 475 30.05 -11.98 11.49
C VAL A 475 29.47 -12.03 10.08
N ILE A 476 28.22 -11.61 9.89
CA ILE A 476 27.56 -11.54 8.56
C ILE A 476 28.35 -10.61 7.63
N TYR A 477 28.82 -9.45 8.11
CA TYR A 477 29.69 -8.55 7.35
C TYR A 477 31.03 -9.21 6.98
N LEU A 478 31.68 -9.92 7.90
CA LEU A 478 32.96 -10.60 7.68
C LEU A 478 32.83 -11.77 6.70
N VAL A 479 31.71 -12.49 6.69
CA VAL A 479 31.42 -13.53 5.69
C VAL A 479 31.45 -12.97 4.26
N SER A 480 31.14 -11.68 4.07
CA SER A 480 31.27 -11.03 2.74
C SER A 480 32.69 -11.03 2.17
N PHE A 481 33.72 -11.23 3.01
CA PHE A 481 35.12 -11.30 2.57
C PHE A 481 35.49 -12.68 2.03
N ALA A 482 34.72 -13.72 2.35
CA ALA A 482 34.93 -15.07 1.81
C ALA A 482 34.53 -15.19 0.32
N PHE A 483 33.79 -14.21 -0.20
CA PHE A 483 33.31 -14.19 -1.57
C PHE A 483 34.07 -13.18 -2.45
N PRO A 484 34.19 -13.40 -3.76
CA PRO A 484 34.81 -12.43 -4.69
C PRO A 484 34.14 -11.05 -4.62
N LYS A 485 34.93 -9.97 -4.78
CA LYS A 485 34.44 -8.58 -4.59
C LYS A 485 33.26 -8.18 -5.48
N ARG A 486 33.08 -8.80 -6.64
CA ARG A 486 32.00 -8.51 -7.61
C ARG A 486 30.82 -9.47 -7.51
N ASP A 487 30.83 -10.38 -6.53
CA ASP A 487 29.74 -11.32 -6.32
C ASP A 487 28.54 -10.62 -5.66
N GLU A 488 27.34 -10.90 -6.17
CA GLU A 488 26.08 -10.43 -5.61
C GLU A 488 25.90 -10.96 -4.18
N ILE A 489 26.39 -12.18 -3.92
CA ILE A 489 26.38 -12.80 -2.60
C ILE A 489 27.23 -11.98 -1.62
N ALA A 490 28.45 -11.62 -2.01
CA ALA A 490 29.34 -10.79 -1.19
C ALA A 490 28.66 -9.47 -0.82
N THR A 491 28.03 -8.83 -1.81
CA THR A 491 27.36 -7.54 -1.66
C THR A 491 26.19 -7.63 -0.67
N ALA A 492 25.38 -8.67 -0.78
CA ALA A 492 24.23 -8.84 0.08
C ALA A 492 24.60 -9.19 1.53
N TYR A 493 25.59 -10.06 1.77
CA TYR A 493 26.15 -10.27 3.13
C TYR A 493 26.68 -8.97 3.73
N ARG A 494 27.41 -8.19 2.93
CA ARG A 494 28.03 -6.96 3.38
C ARG A 494 27.00 -5.93 3.85
N TYR A 495 26.02 -5.62 3.00
CA TYR A 495 24.99 -4.65 3.37
C TYR A 495 24.04 -5.18 4.43
N SER A 496 23.70 -6.48 4.45
CA SER A 496 22.93 -7.07 5.54
C SER A 496 23.63 -6.90 6.89
N GLY A 497 24.94 -7.13 6.97
CA GLY A 497 25.72 -6.95 8.20
C GLY A 497 25.73 -5.49 8.65
N LEU A 498 26.03 -4.55 7.75
CA LEU A 498 26.08 -3.12 8.08
C LEU A 498 24.71 -2.56 8.51
N VAL A 499 23.65 -2.87 7.75
CA VAL A 499 22.29 -2.40 8.05
C VAL A 499 21.80 -2.99 9.36
N ALA A 500 22.06 -4.28 9.63
CA ALA A 500 21.65 -4.90 10.88
C ALA A 500 22.41 -4.36 12.08
N ALA A 501 23.72 -4.09 11.96
CA ALA A 501 24.49 -3.45 13.02
C ALA A 501 23.89 -2.08 13.40
N LEU A 502 23.59 -1.26 12.40
CA LEU A 502 22.94 0.04 12.59
C LEU A 502 21.55 -0.09 13.24
N LEU A 503 20.73 -1.01 12.74
CA LEU A 503 19.38 -1.24 13.24
C LEU A 503 19.38 -1.64 14.72
N TRP A 504 20.25 -2.59 15.11
CA TRP A 504 20.32 -3.07 16.48
C TRP A 504 20.84 -2.02 17.46
N VAL A 505 21.80 -1.20 17.04
CA VAL A 505 22.24 -0.03 17.83
C VAL A 505 21.08 0.92 18.10
N ILE A 506 20.26 1.21 17.10
CA ILE A 506 19.08 2.08 17.27
C ILE A 506 18.07 1.46 18.23
N ILE A 507 17.75 0.16 18.05
CA ILE A 507 16.77 -0.55 18.90
C ILE A 507 17.24 -0.58 20.35
N PHE A 508 18.46 -1.04 20.63
CA PHE A 508 18.99 -1.11 21.99
C PHE A 508 19.24 0.28 22.58
N GLY A 509 19.56 1.28 21.75
CA GLY A 509 19.66 2.65 22.21
C GLY A 509 18.33 3.21 22.70
N ILE A 510 17.28 3.11 21.89
CA ILE A 510 15.95 3.56 22.31
C ILE A 510 15.48 2.79 23.56
N TYR A 511 15.66 1.46 23.56
CA TYR A 511 15.24 0.62 24.68
C TYR A 511 15.98 0.98 25.97
N SER A 512 17.30 1.15 25.92
CA SER A 512 18.11 1.52 27.10
C SER A 512 17.74 2.89 27.65
N ILE A 513 17.54 3.89 26.77
CA ILE A 513 17.11 5.24 27.16
C ILE A 513 15.75 5.22 27.87
N SER A 514 14.82 4.35 27.44
CA SER A 514 13.50 4.22 28.06
C SER A 514 13.50 3.53 29.42
N SER A 515 14.57 2.81 29.75
CA SER A 515 14.63 1.93 30.92
C SER A 515 15.42 2.56 32.08
N VAL A 516 14.70 3.08 33.09
CA VAL A 516 15.26 3.80 34.26
C VAL A 516 16.25 2.95 35.10
N LYS A 517 16.31 1.63 34.90
CA LYS A 517 17.05 0.68 35.76
C LYS A 517 18.40 0.19 35.23
N TYR A 518 18.80 0.45 33.98
CA TYR A 518 19.90 -0.30 33.34
C TYR A 518 21.02 0.58 32.78
N ASN A 519 21.86 1.14 33.67
CA ASN A 519 23.08 1.87 33.26
C ASN A 519 24.04 0.99 32.43
N ILE A 520 24.12 -0.31 32.74
CA ILE A 520 25.01 -1.25 32.04
C ILE A 520 24.53 -1.51 30.61
N LEU A 521 23.23 -1.67 30.39
CA LEU A 521 22.66 -1.86 29.05
C LEU A 521 22.90 -0.64 28.15
N GLU A 522 22.69 0.57 28.69
CA GLU A 522 22.96 1.81 27.94
C GLU A 522 24.44 1.92 27.55
N LEU A 523 25.35 1.63 28.48
CA LEU A 523 26.79 1.59 28.21
C LEU A 523 27.15 0.58 27.12
N ASN A 524 26.61 -0.65 27.19
CA ASN A 524 26.88 -1.69 26.19
C ASN A 524 26.30 -1.31 24.80
N ALA A 525 25.12 -0.69 24.77
CA ALA A 525 24.52 -0.21 23.53
C ALA A 525 25.33 0.97 22.93
N LEU A 526 25.91 1.83 23.76
CA LEU A 526 26.84 2.88 23.35
C LEU A 526 28.17 2.34 22.81
N ILE A 527 28.77 1.33 23.46
CA ILE A 527 30.00 0.65 22.97
C ILE A 527 29.76 0.02 21.59
N THR A 528 28.64 -0.70 21.44
CA THR A 528 28.27 -1.31 20.15
C THR A 528 27.92 -0.29 19.07
N SER A 529 27.47 0.91 19.44
CA SER A 529 27.29 2.05 18.54
C SER A 529 28.62 2.53 17.95
N TYR A 530 29.65 2.72 18.80
CA TYR A 530 31.01 3.03 18.33
C TYR A 530 31.56 1.94 17.42
N PHE A 531 31.39 0.68 17.79
CA PHE A 531 31.81 -0.45 16.97
C PHE A 531 31.12 -0.47 15.60
N THR A 532 29.82 -0.15 15.56
CA THR A 532 29.06 -0.02 14.31
C THR A 532 29.60 1.13 13.45
N GLY A 533 29.91 2.28 14.06
CA GLY A 533 30.59 3.40 13.37
C GLY A 533 31.92 2.97 12.75
N LEU A 534 32.72 2.18 13.46
CA LEU A 534 33.97 1.61 12.96
C LEU A 534 33.74 0.65 11.78
N LEU A 535 32.72 -0.22 11.83
CA LEU A 535 32.37 -1.09 10.70
C LEU A 535 32.04 -0.30 9.43
N PHE A 536 31.25 0.77 9.55
CA PHE A 536 30.94 1.65 8.42
C PHE A 536 32.18 2.42 7.93
N ALA A 537 33.05 2.89 8.83
CA ALA A 537 34.29 3.56 8.46
C ALA A 537 35.26 2.63 7.72
N LEU A 538 35.38 1.38 8.16
CA LEU A 538 36.15 0.34 7.49
C LEU A 538 35.58 0.06 6.09
N GLU A 539 34.26 -0.04 5.95
CA GLU A 539 33.65 -0.21 4.63
C GLU A 539 33.86 1.01 3.74
N ALA A 540 33.73 2.23 4.26
CA ALA A 540 33.97 3.46 3.51
C ALA A 540 35.41 3.51 2.98
N SER A 541 36.39 3.17 3.83
CA SER A 541 37.81 3.09 3.47
C SER A 541 38.05 2.03 2.40
N ARG A 542 37.50 0.82 2.59
CA ARG A 542 37.65 -0.31 1.66
C ARG A 542 37.02 -0.03 0.30
N SER A 543 35.79 0.44 0.29
CA SER A 543 35.00 0.67 -0.94
C SER A 543 35.34 2.00 -1.61
N ARG A 544 36.09 2.88 -0.94
CA ARG A 544 36.38 4.26 -1.34
C ARG A 544 35.10 5.06 -1.67
N ARG A 545 34.00 4.70 -1.00
CA ARG A 545 32.68 5.31 -1.18
C ARG A 545 32.46 6.39 -0.14
N PHE A 546 32.38 7.63 -0.63
CA PHE A 546 32.18 8.81 0.22
C PHE A 546 30.85 8.78 0.97
N ASP A 547 29.79 8.25 0.35
CA ASP A 547 28.46 8.12 0.93
C ASP A 547 28.44 7.22 2.17
N ILE A 548 29.16 6.10 2.15
CA ILE A 548 29.31 5.22 3.32
C ILE A 548 30.11 5.93 4.42
N GLY A 549 31.10 6.75 4.04
CA GLY A 549 31.86 7.58 4.98
C GLY A 549 31.00 8.60 5.71
N ILE A 550 30.04 9.22 5.00
CA ILE A 550 29.05 10.10 5.63
C ILE A 550 28.23 9.31 6.65
N VAL A 551 27.69 8.13 6.29
CA VAL A 551 26.91 7.30 7.23
C VAL A 551 27.73 6.95 8.47
N ALA A 552 29.01 6.55 8.31
CA ALA A 552 29.90 6.28 9.43
C ALA A 552 30.03 7.49 10.38
N SER A 553 30.24 8.68 9.81
CA SER A 553 30.39 9.91 10.58
C SER A 553 29.10 10.35 11.28
N VAL A 554 27.92 10.14 10.68
CA VAL A 554 26.62 10.35 11.33
C VAL A 554 26.46 9.41 12.52
N ILE A 555 26.84 8.14 12.37
CA ILE A 555 26.78 7.17 13.48
C ILE A 555 27.67 7.64 14.63
N PHE A 556 28.94 7.97 14.37
CA PHE A 556 29.85 8.47 15.41
C PHE A 556 29.32 9.72 16.12
N LEU A 557 28.75 10.66 15.36
CA LEU A 557 28.14 11.85 15.94
C LEU A 557 26.93 11.50 16.81
N GLY A 558 26.04 10.64 16.33
CA GLY A 558 24.90 10.14 17.12
C GLY A 558 25.36 9.43 18.40
N THR A 559 26.41 8.61 18.32
CA THR A 559 27.03 7.97 19.48
C THR A 559 27.63 8.99 20.45
N LEU A 560 28.28 10.05 19.95
CA LEU A 560 28.84 11.12 20.78
C LEU A 560 27.75 11.89 21.53
N LEU A 561 26.67 12.26 20.84
CA LEU A 561 25.52 12.94 21.45
C LEU A 561 24.86 12.06 22.50
N TRP A 562 24.74 10.76 22.21
CA TRP A 562 24.23 9.81 23.19
C TRP A 562 25.18 9.66 24.39
N ASN A 563 26.50 9.70 24.19
CA ASN A 563 27.46 9.72 25.28
C ASN A 563 27.28 10.93 26.19
N PHE A 564 27.03 12.14 25.65
CA PHE A 564 26.71 13.32 26.45
C PHE A 564 25.47 13.14 27.32
N LYS A 565 24.43 12.49 26.79
CA LYS A 565 23.24 12.13 27.56
C LYS A 565 23.55 11.12 28.66
N TYR A 566 24.41 10.13 28.38
CA TYR A 566 24.82 9.12 29.36
C TYR A 566 25.61 9.70 30.53
N ILE A 567 26.44 10.73 30.29
CA ILE A 567 27.15 11.46 31.35
C ILE A 567 26.33 12.62 31.96
N GLU A 568 25.01 12.65 31.71
CA GLU A 568 24.05 13.60 32.29
C GLU A 568 24.37 15.08 32.01
N LEU A 569 24.86 15.41 30.81
CA LEU A 569 24.97 16.81 30.40
C LEU A 569 23.58 17.40 30.13
N GLU A 570 23.12 18.27 31.02
CA GLU A 570 21.78 18.89 30.96
C GLU A 570 21.66 20.00 29.90
N ASN A 571 22.77 20.67 29.57
CA ASN A 571 22.70 21.82 28.67
C ASN A 571 22.53 21.38 27.21
N VAL A 572 21.42 21.81 26.59
CA VAL A 572 21.06 21.53 25.19
C VAL A 572 22.16 21.94 24.20
N GLN A 573 22.99 22.93 24.56
CA GLN A 573 24.10 23.41 23.73
C GLN A 573 25.20 22.36 23.51
N PHE A 574 25.38 21.42 24.45
CA PHE A 574 26.30 20.29 24.24
C PHE A 574 25.83 19.37 23.11
N TYR A 575 24.56 19.44 22.71
CA TYR A 575 23.99 18.63 21.65
C TYR A 575 23.88 19.39 20.32
N SER A 576 23.38 20.63 20.35
CA SER A 576 23.20 21.45 19.14
C SER A 576 24.53 21.84 18.50
N LEU A 577 25.54 22.22 19.30
CA LEU A 577 26.79 22.77 18.77
C LEU A 577 27.62 21.73 17.98
N PRO A 578 27.92 20.52 18.49
CA PRO A 578 28.65 19.52 17.71
C PRO A 578 27.90 19.10 16.45
N LEU A 579 26.56 19.02 16.52
CA LEU A 579 25.70 18.68 15.40
C LEU A 579 25.73 19.75 14.31
N ALA A 580 25.63 21.02 14.70
CA ALA A 580 25.73 22.16 13.79
C ALA A 580 27.11 22.23 13.13
N ILE A 581 28.20 22.11 13.91
CA ILE A 581 29.58 22.10 13.39
C ILE A 581 29.76 20.96 12.37
N TYR A 582 29.28 19.76 12.71
CA TYR A 582 29.32 18.62 11.81
C TYR A 582 28.58 18.89 10.49
N LEU A 583 27.35 19.40 10.56
CA LEU A 583 26.55 19.69 9.37
C LEU A 583 27.16 20.82 8.53
N PHE A 584 27.71 21.87 9.13
CA PHE A 584 28.48 22.88 8.39
C PHE A 584 29.72 22.29 7.71
N GLY A 585 30.41 21.36 8.37
CA GLY A 585 31.52 20.60 7.79
C GLY A 585 31.07 19.74 6.59
N LEU A 586 29.93 19.05 6.71
CA LEU A 586 29.34 18.31 5.59
C LEU A 586 28.91 19.23 4.44
N GLY A 587 28.28 20.37 4.75
CA GLY A 587 27.93 21.40 3.77
C GLY A 587 29.17 21.88 3.02
N PHE A 588 30.26 22.16 3.74
CA PHE A 588 31.55 22.54 3.15
C PHE A 588 32.13 21.47 2.21
N LEU A 589 32.15 20.21 2.63
CA LEU A 589 32.60 19.11 1.77
C LEU A 589 31.70 18.88 0.55
N ALA A 590 30.38 19.04 0.71
CA ALA A 590 29.41 18.95 -0.37
C ALA A 590 29.60 20.07 -1.40
N ARG A 591 29.93 21.29 -0.94
CA ARG A 591 30.29 22.42 -1.81
C ARG A 591 31.54 22.15 -2.65
N GLN A 592 32.59 21.59 -2.04
CA GLN A 592 33.81 21.23 -2.79
C GLN A 592 33.56 20.20 -3.90
N LYS A 593 32.46 19.45 -3.81
CA LYS A 593 32.07 18.43 -4.80
C LYS A 593 30.92 18.87 -5.71
N GLU A 594 30.59 20.16 -5.71
CA GLU A 594 29.53 20.76 -6.53
C GLU A 594 28.19 20.02 -6.40
N LYS A 595 27.79 19.69 -5.17
CA LYS A 595 26.49 19.04 -4.91
C LYS A 595 25.39 20.06 -4.59
N ASP A 596 24.26 19.92 -5.28
CA ASP A 596 23.09 20.81 -5.20
C ASP A 596 22.45 20.89 -3.80
N TYR A 597 22.68 19.90 -2.93
CA TYR A 597 22.10 19.86 -1.59
C TYR A 597 22.92 20.60 -0.51
N SER A 598 24.07 21.18 -0.86
CA SER A 598 24.95 21.84 0.12
C SER A 598 24.25 22.98 0.87
N ASP A 599 23.50 23.83 0.17
CA ASP A 599 22.76 24.94 0.77
C ASP A 599 21.68 24.45 1.76
N ILE A 600 21.01 23.33 1.46
CA ILE A 600 20.00 22.74 2.37
C ILE A 600 20.66 22.23 3.65
N VAL A 601 21.84 21.62 3.55
CA VAL A 601 22.58 21.12 4.71
C VAL A 601 23.08 22.28 5.59
N ASP A 602 23.57 23.36 4.97
CA ASP A 602 23.97 24.58 5.70
C ASP A 602 22.77 25.24 6.41
N LEU A 603 21.60 25.26 5.77
CA LEU A 603 20.37 25.76 6.37
C LEU A 603 19.97 24.94 7.61
N ALA A 604 20.02 23.61 7.49
CA ALA A 604 19.74 22.71 8.60
C ALA A 604 20.74 22.89 9.74
N ALA A 605 22.03 23.03 9.43
CA ALA A 605 23.08 23.31 10.41
C ALA A 605 22.80 24.62 11.19
N GLY A 606 22.49 25.68 10.46
CA GLY A 606 22.13 26.97 11.05
C GLY A 606 20.88 26.89 11.91
N ALA A 607 19.83 26.21 11.43
CA ALA A 607 18.60 26.03 12.19
C ALA A 607 18.81 25.24 13.49
N ILE A 608 19.60 24.16 13.45
CA ILE A 608 19.94 23.35 14.63
C ILE A 608 20.76 24.14 15.66
N LEU A 609 21.61 25.07 15.21
CA LEU A 609 22.34 25.96 16.11
C LEU A 609 21.42 27.02 16.73
N ILE A 610 20.65 27.73 15.89
CA ILE A 610 19.88 28.93 16.26
C ILE A 610 18.61 28.59 17.06
N LEU A 611 17.85 27.56 16.67
CA LEU A 611 16.52 27.30 17.23
C LEU A 611 16.55 26.88 18.71
N PRO A 612 17.41 25.94 19.16
CA PRO A 612 17.49 25.60 20.58
C PRO A 612 17.90 26.80 21.43
N THR A 613 18.89 27.57 20.99
CA THR A 613 19.33 28.79 21.67
C THR A 613 18.21 29.83 21.77
N PHE A 614 17.41 30.00 20.72
CA PHE A 614 16.22 30.85 20.76
C PHE A 614 15.15 30.37 21.75
N VAL A 615 14.85 29.07 21.79
CA VAL A 615 13.87 28.50 22.73
C VAL A 615 14.33 28.70 24.17
N GLN A 616 15.62 28.48 24.46
CA GLN A 616 16.19 28.75 25.78
C GLN A 616 16.15 30.25 26.13
N ALA A 617 16.40 31.12 25.15
CA ALA A 617 16.31 32.57 25.33
C ALA A 617 14.89 33.05 25.66
N ALA A 618 13.87 32.41 25.09
CA ALA A 618 12.47 32.76 25.29
C ALA A 618 11.81 32.09 26.52
N GLY A 619 12.33 30.94 26.97
CA GLY A 619 11.63 30.08 27.94
C GLY A 619 12.24 30.00 29.34
N GLU A 620 13.53 30.30 29.54
CA GLU A 620 14.22 30.11 30.82
C GLU A 620 14.33 31.40 31.65
N THR A 621 14.37 31.28 32.98
CA THR A 621 14.55 32.42 33.92
C THR A 621 15.85 33.20 33.70
N ASN A 622 16.85 32.59 33.06
CA ASN A 622 18.10 33.22 32.64
C ASN A 622 18.19 33.43 31.11
N GLY A 623 17.04 33.60 30.44
CA GLY A 623 16.96 33.71 28.97
C GLY A 623 17.86 34.77 28.33
N TYR A 624 18.26 35.82 29.08
CA TYR A 624 19.15 36.87 28.58
C TYR A 624 20.56 36.37 28.20
N TRP A 625 21.11 35.36 28.90
CA TRP A 625 22.41 34.77 28.52
C TRP A 625 22.32 34.03 27.18
N TYR A 626 21.22 33.32 26.95
CA TYR A 626 20.98 32.63 25.69
C TYR A 626 20.61 33.62 24.56
N ALA A 627 19.96 34.74 24.85
CA ALA A 627 19.76 35.81 23.88
C ALA A 627 21.09 36.42 23.44
N LEU A 628 22.03 36.61 24.37
CA LEU A 628 23.38 37.08 24.06
C LEU A 628 24.15 36.03 23.25
N LEU A 629 24.07 34.75 23.63
CA LEU A 629 24.65 33.65 22.87
C LEU A 629 24.10 33.58 21.44
N LEU A 630 22.78 33.69 21.26
CA LEU A 630 22.12 33.73 19.96
C LEU A 630 22.59 34.92 19.11
N GLY A 631 22.80 36.07 19.75
CA GLY A 631 23.39 37.25 19.12
C GLY A 631 24.82 37.00 18.66
N ALA A 632 25.65 36.38 19.51
CA ALA A 632 27.03 36.01 19.19
C ALA A 632 27.10 34.98 18.05
N GLU A 633 26.26 33.94 18.08
CA GLU A 633 26.10 32.96 17.00
C GLU A 633 25.71 33.63 15.68
N GLY A 634 24.73 34.55 15.72
CA GLY A 634 24.31 35.32 14.55
C GLY A 634 25.45 36.15 13.94
N VAL A 635 26.24 36.85 14.77
CA VAL A 635 27.40 37.62 14.31
C VAL A 635 28.47 36.70 13.72
N LEU A 636 28.77 35.57 14.35
CA LEU A 636 29.75 34.61 13.83
C LEU A 636 29.32 34.04 12.47
N ILE A 637 28.03 33.68 12.32
CA ILE A 637 27.49 33.22 11.03
C ILE A 637 27.57 34.32 9.97
N LEU A 638 27.33 35.59 10.31
CA LEU A 638 27.50 36.72 9.38
C LEU A 638 28.96 36.91 8.95
N VAL A 639 29.91 36.77 9.86
CA VAL A 639 31.35 36.82 9.54
C VAL A 639 31.70 35.71 8.55
N LEU A 640 31.22 34.48 8.78
CA LEU A 640 31.37 33.38 7.84
C LEU A 640 30.68 33.67 6.50
N ALA A 641 29.51 34.30 6.51
CA ALA A 641 28.77 34.69 5.31
C ALA A 641 29.55 35.70 4.45
N ILE A 642 30.23 36.65 5.08
CA ILE A 642 31.09 37.64 4.41
C ILE A 642 32.34 36.95 3.87
N SER A 643 32.99 36.09 4.68
CA SER A 643 34.21 35.39 4.28
C SER A 643 33.99 34.42 3.11
N TRP A 644 32.81 33.79 3.02
CA TRP A 644 32.51 32.79 1.99
C TRP A 644 31.56 33.28 0.90
N ASN A 645 31.10 34.53 0.98
CA ASN A 645 30.18 35.18 0.06
C ASN A 645 28.92 34.35 -0.29
N LYS A 646 28.33 33.67 0.71
CA LYS A 646 27.13 32.84 0.52
C LYS A 646 25.91 33.52 1.12
N VAL A 647 24.87 33.63 0.28
CA VAL A 647 23.61 34.31 0.62
C VAL A 647 22.88 33.62 1.78
N ILE A 648 22.95 32.29 1.86
CA ILE A 648 22.23 31.54 2.90
C ILE A 648 22.73 31.84 4.32
N TYR A 649 24.05 31.95 4.50
CA TYR A 649 24.63 32.35 5.79
C TYR A 649 24.26 33.80 6.15
N LYS A 650 24.13 34.70 5.16
CA LYS A 650 23.65 36.07 5.41
C LYS A 650 22.24 36.03 6.00
N TYR A 651 21.34 35.26 5.40
CA TYR A 651 19.96 35.13 5.91
C TYR A 651 19.89 34.44 7.26
N LEU A 652 20.68 33.38 7.49
CA LEU A 652 20.73 32.71 8.80
C LEU A 652 21.24 33.63 9.90
N GLY A 653 22.31 34.38 9.65
CA GLY A 653 22.86 35.34 10.61
C GLY A 653 21.88 36.47 10.93
N ILE A 654 21.19 37.02 9.91
CA ILE A 654 20.12 38.00 10.12
C ILE A 654 18.95 37.38 10.91
N ALA A 655 18.52 36.17 10.55
CA ALA A 655 17.44 35.47 11.22
C ALA A 655 17.75 35.21 12.69
N ALA A 656 18.98 34.83 13.04
CA ALA A 656 19.42 34.67 14.43
C ALA A 656 19.30 35.98 15.22
N LEU A 657 19.78 37.10 14.65
CA LEU A 657 19.67 38.42 15.28
C LEU A 657 18.21 38.87 15.44
N VAL A 658 17.37 38.64 14.42
CA VAL A 658 15.94 38.96 14.48
C VAL A 658 15.22 38.09 15.50
N LEU A 659 15.49 36.79 15.54
CA LEU A 659 14.93 35.87 16.55
C LEU A 659 15.39 36.25 17.96
N ALA A 660 16.63 36.69 18.14
CA ALA A 660 17.08 37.23 19.42
C ALA A 660 16.21 38.42 19.86
N VAL A 661 15.87 39.35 18.95
CA VAL A 661 14.95 40.45 19.25
C VAL A 661 13.52 39.97 19.48
N ILE A 662 12.99 39.08 18.63
CA ILE A 662 11.61 38.55 18.73
C ILE A 662 11.41 37.80 20.04
N SER A 663 12.42 37.05 20.51
CA SER A 663 12.36 36.33 21.78
C SER A 663 11.97 37.25 22.95
N GLN A 664 12.37 38.52 22.87
CA GLN A 664 12.07 39.55 23.86
C GLN A 664 10.67 40.18 23.67
N THR A 665 9.94 39.85 22.60
CA THR A 665 8.62 40.45 22.25
C THR A 665 7.45 39.44 22.25
N TYR A 666 7.74 38.14 22.37
CA TYR A 666 6.78 37.03 22.23
C TYR A 666 5.57 37.11 23.18
N GLU A 667 5.78 37.61 24.40
CA GLU A 667 4.72 37.75 25.41
C GLU A 667 3.56 38.65 24.95
N TYR A 668 3.77 39.52 23.96
CA TYR A 668 2.75 40.42 23.45
C TYR A 668 1.75 39.74 22.48
N LEU A 669 2.20 38.80 21.63
CA LEU A 669 1.41 38.22 20.53
C LEU A 669 0.46 37.11 20.95
N THR A 670 0.76 36.38 22.03
CA THR A 670 -0.05 35.26 22.51
C THR A 670 -1.33 35.68 23.24
N SER A 671 -1.62 36.98 23.28
CA SER A 671 -2.79 37.58 23.91
C SER A 671 -4.10 37.57 23.06
N LEU A 672 -4.11 37.03 21.83
CA LEU A 672 -5.26 37.07 20.90
C LEU A 672 -6.14 35.77 20.84
N PRO A 673 -7.48 35.84 20.58
CA PRO A 673 -8.40 34.67 20.54
C PRO A 673 -8.40 33.80 19.26
N ARG A 674 -8.66 32.47 19.37
CA ARG A 674 -8.51 31.45 18.29
C ARG A 674 -9.62 31.35 17.24
N TRP A 675 -10.89 31.62 17.57
CA TRP A 675 -12.02 31.50 16.63
C TRP A 675 -12.03 32.62 15.58
N VAL A 676 -11.43 33.77 15.92
CA VAL A 676 -11.16 34.89 15.00
C VAL A 676 -10.22 34.45 13.87
N ILE A 677 -9.33 33.51 14.17
CA ILE A 677 -8.35 32.98 13.21
C ILE A 677 -9.01 32.00 12.23
N ILE A 678 -10.00 31.19 12.65
CA ILE A 678 -10.62 30.13 11.81
C ILE A 678 -11.81 30.65 10.98
N GLY A 679 -12.71 31.44 11.58
CA GLY A 679 -13.84 32.03 10.87
C GLY A 679 -13.41 33.02 9.78
N GLY A 680 -12.27 33.69 10.00
CA GLY A 680 -11.62 34.54 9.01
C GLY A 680 -11.20 33.79 7.74
N VAL A 681 -11.03 32.47 7.78
CA VAL A 681 -10.55 31.67 6.64
C VAL A 681 -11.68 31.14 5.75
N GLY A 682 -12.80 30.64 6.31
CA GLY A 682 -13.92 30.08 5.53
C GLY A 682 -14.72 31.12 4.72
N LEU A 683 -14.83 32.34 5.27
CA LEU A 683 -15.42 33.49 4.58
C LEU A 683 -14.55 33.96 3.40
N VAL A 684 -13.23 33.84 3.53
CA VAL A 684 -12.29 34.18 2.45
C VAL A 684 -12.43 33.21 1.26
N PHE A 685 -12.79 31.94 1.46
CA PHE A 685 -12.99 30.97 0.37
C PHE A 685 -14.33 31.08 -0.37
N LEU A 686 -15.44 31.27 0.35
CA LEU A 686 -16.75 31.43 -0.26
C LEU A 686 -16.82 32.72 -1.11
N ALA A 687 -16.25 33.81 -0.57
CA ALA A 687 -16.12 35.07 -1.28
C ALA A 687 -15.23 34.93 -2.52
N ALA A 688 -14.13 34.18 -2.43
CA ALA A 688 -13.26 33.91 -3.57
C ALA A 688 -13.97 33.13 -4.69
N ALA A 689 -14.80 32.11 -4.38
CA ALA A 689 -15.49 31.29 -5.40
C ALA A 689 -16.58 32.07 -6.16
N ILE A 690 -17.37 32.86 -5.43
CA ILE A 690 -18.41 33.73 -6.00
C ILE A 690 -17.77 34.86 -6.82
N TYR A 691 -16.70 35.47 -6.31
CA TYR A 691 -15.95 36.51 -7.01
C TYR A 691 -15.35 35.98 -8.31
N LEU A 692 -14.78 34.77 -8.29
CA LEU A 692 -14.25 34.14 -9.49
C LEU A 692 -15.36 33.88 -10.52
N LEU A 693 -16.55 33.40 -10.10
CA LEU A 693 -17.69 33.09 -10.99
C LEU A 693 -18.25 34.34 -11.65
N ALA A 694 -18.36 35.42 -10.89
CA ALA A 694 -18.82 36.72 -11.39
C ALA A 694 -17.78 37.42 -12.29
N SER A 695 -16.49 37.10 -12.11
CA SER A 695 -15.39 37.68 -12.90
C SER A 695 -15.16 37.02 -14.26
N ARG A 696 -15.82 35.89 -14.54
CA ARG A 696 -15.71 35.18 -15.83
C ARG A 696 -16.46 35.99 -16.90
N LYS A 697 -15.72 36.72 -17.75
CA LYS A 697 -16.28 37.29 -18.98
C LYS A 697 -16.69 36.14 -19.90
N GLU A 698 -17.90 36.23 -20.45
CA GLU A 698 -18.36 35.35 -21.53
C GLU A 698 -17.50 35.60 -22.76
N ASP A 699 -16.42 34.83 -22.92
CA ASP A 699 -15.72 34.72 -24.19
C ASP A 699 -16.61 33.90 -25.13
N LYS A 700 -17.33 34.63 -26.00
CA LYS A 700 -18.09 34.08 -27.13
C LYS A 700 -17.19 33.62 -28.25
#